data_AF-A0A6V8PLW3-F1
#
_entry.id   AF-A0A6V8PLW3-F1
#
_cell.length_a   1.000
_cell.length_b   1.000
_cell.length_c   1.000
_cell.angle_alpha   90.00
_cell.angle_beta   90.00
_cell.angle_gamma   90.00
#
_symmetry.space_group_name_H-M   'P 1'
#
loop_
_entity.id
_entity.type
_entity.pdbx_description
1 polymer ?
#
loop_
_entity_poly.entity_id
_entity_poly.type
_entity_poly.pdbx_seq_one_letter_code
_entity_poly.pdbx_strand_id
1 'polypeptide(L)'
;ERFLEKPDWSQVFSDTINTGIYVLEPEIFDHIESQREVDFARNVFPRLLKQGQNLYGYTADGYWCDIGNLEQYRQAHRDVLDGKVDVCIPGAKMRRDIWVGENMEIARNVDIFGPVFIGNHSKIKAGARLGKYTVIGDNVVVGDSSVIDRTIIWDNTFIGDMANIRGAIIGKNCDIRNMVIIEEGVAIGDDCEVRERAIIKHDVRVYPSKIIDKGAFIKRSIIWESRGTRTLFGKEGVRGLLNIDITPEVATKLAMAYGTTLPPNSKVTTSRDASRASRMIKRAMISGLLSTGVHIQDLRVAPPAVNRFNVHTGRAEGGVHARAWPSDPNIVQINFFNSNGIDIDMNQQREIEKFYHIEEFRRAFYDEVGEIVFPARTLEYYRNALLNVIDLNVIQQTRLKVILDYAYGSASLILPSILGRLRTDVVSLNAYTDEDIAMVTEELNVSLDRLSSMVNAFKADLGVMIDSASEKIYVVDENGDVVPPARMLLLLIKLMGQRGRGGKIIVPLTVTSRAEELAESYDCEIVRTKASSSAIMEASMTEGAIFAGDLYGSYIFPKFLPAYDAVMAFCKILELLSLKGEPISHLVHSLPEFNVDKETVSCSWEMMGVVMRKIAEECKHHNQPVELIDGVKIFEKDGWVLILPDAEEPVFHLFCESRDSKNTRFYLDKYASLIRSIVA
;
A
#
# COMPACT_ATOMS: atom_id res chain seq x y z
N GLU A 1 -22.90 54.73 -16.82
CA GLU A 1 -22.88 53.36 -17.34
C GLU A 1 -22.75 52.36 -16.19
N ARG A 2 -23.09 51.09 -16.38
CA ARG A 2 -22.98 50.03 -15.36
C ARG A 2 -21.99 48.98 -15.87
N PHE A 3 -21.04 48.58 -15.02
CA PHE A 3 -20.09 47.49 -15.30
C PHE A 3 -20.29 46.41 -14.24
N LEU A 4 -20.32 45.14 -14.68
CA LEU A 4 -20.40 43.99 -13.79
C LEU A 4 -19.65 42.82 -14.42
N GLU A 5 -18.62 42.35 -13.74
CA GLU A 5 -17.79 41.22 -14.17
C GLU A 5 -18.45 39.91 -13.79
N LYS A 6 -18.54 38.97 -14.73
CA LYS A 6 -19.08 37.61 -14.53
C LYS A 6 -20.41 37.60 -13.74
N PRO A 7 -21.45 38.30 -14.23
CA PRO A 7 -22.75 38.33 -13.55
C PRO A 7 -23.37 36.93 -13.49
N ASP A 8 -24.11 36.66 -12.40
CA ASP A 8 -25.05 35.54 -12.40
C ASP A 8 -26.12 35.75 -13.49
N TRP A 9 -26.77 34.68 -13.96
CA TRP A 9 -27.81 34.76 -15.00
C TRP A 9 -28.92 35.79 -14.69
N SER A 10 -29.24 36.01 -13.41
CA SER A 10 -30.23 36.99 -12.97
C SER A 10 -29.73 38.45 -12.97
N GLN A 11 -28.43 38.65 -13.11
CA GLN A 11 -27.73 39.93 -13.07
C GLN A 11 -27.22 40.36 -14.44
N VAL A 12 -27.40 39.53 -15.47
CA VAL A 12 -27.01 39.86 -16.85
C VAL A 12 -27.86 41.03 -17.34
N PHE A 13 -27.20 42.10 -17.75
CA PHE A 13 -27.84 43.30 -18.32
C PHE A 13 -27.25 43.71 -19.68
N SER A 14 -26.33 42.92 -20.23
CA SER A 14 -25.67 43.15 -21.52
C SER A 14 -25.23 41.83 -22.15
N ASP A 15 -25.18 41.79 -23.48
CA ASP A 15 -24.66 40.65 -24.27
C ASP A 15 -23.14 40.76 -24.54
N THR A 16 -22.46 41.71 -23.90
CA THR A 16 -21.03 41.97 -24.03
C THR A 16 -20.22 41.33 -22.91
N ILE A 17 -19.03 40.83 -23.23
CA ILE A 17 -18.06 40.27 -22.26
C ILE A 17 -16.86 41.20 -22.08
N ASN A 18 -16.31 41.23 -20.87
CA ASN A 18 -15.01 41.86 -20.62
C ASN A 18 -13.89 41.00 -21.22
N THR A 19 -13.19 41.54 -22.21
CA THR A 19 -12.14 40.82 -22.95
C THR A 19 -10.81 40.78 -22.20
N GLY A 20 -10.65 41.52 -21.10
CA GLY A 20 -9.40 41.62 -20.33
C GLY A 20 -8.34 42.54 -20.94
N ILE A 21 -8.67 43.27 -22.01
CA ILE A 21 -7.77 44.22 -22.67
C ILE A 21 -8.09 45.62 -22.14
N TYR A 22 -7.12 46.24 -21.47
CA TYR A 22 -7.30 47.55 -20.85
C TYR A 22 -6.26 48.55 -21.36
N VAL A 23 -6.72 49.77 -21.68
CA VAL A 23 -5.86 50.92 -21.91
C VAL A 23 -5.97 51.79 -20.67
N LEU A 24 -4.85 51.99 -19.98
CA LEU A 24 -4.83 52.55 -18.63
C LEU A 24 -3.85 53.71 -18.57
N GLU A 25 -4.27 54.79 -17.91
CA GLU A 25 -3.36 55.85 -17.48
C GLU A 25 -2.62 55.41 -16.20
N PRO A 26 -1.36 55.83 -15.97
CA PRO A 26 -0.55 55.38 -14.84
C PRO A 26 -1.18 55.58 -13.46
N GLU A 27 -2.05 56.57 -13.30
CA GLU A 27 -2.78 56.88 -12.06
C GLU A 27 -3.67 55.71 -11.59
N ILE A 28 -3.98 54.76 -12.47
CA ILE A 28 -4.71 53.54 -12.10
C ILE A 28 -4.03 52.76 -10.96
N PHE A 29 -2.69 52.84 -10.88
CA PHE A 29 -1.90 52.15 -9.87
C PHE A 29 -2.08 52.73 -8.46
N ASP A 30 -2.52 54.00 -8.34
CA ASP A 30 -2.84 54.62 -7.04
C ASP A 30 -4.06 53.96 -6.37
N HIS A 31 -4.88 53.25 -7.17
CA HIS A 31 -6.02 52.49 -6.69
C HIS A 31 -5.68 51.06 -6.27
N ILE A 32 -4.40 50.65 -6.40
CA ILE A 32 -3.91 49.34 -5.96
C ILE A 32 -3.32 49.49 -4.56
N GLU A 33 -4.02 48.93 -3.57
CA GLU A 33 -3.56 48.95 -2.18
C GLU A 33 -2.31 48.07 -2.00
N SER A 34 -1.28 48.62 -1.34
CA SER A 34 -0.06 47.87 -1.04
C SER A 34 -0.37 46.68 -0.13
N GLN A 35 0.28 45.54 -0.42
CA GLN A 35 0.15 44.28 0.34
C GLN A 35 -1.26 43.68 0.38
N ARG A 36 -2.09 43.98 -0.62
CA ARG A 36 -3.38 43.32 -0.83
C ARG A 36 -3.53 42.86 -2.27
N GLU A 37 -4.20 41.74 -2.45
CA GLU A 37 -4.63 41.28 -3.77
C GLU A 37 -5.77 42.21 -4.23
N VAL A 38 -5.60 42.82 -5.41
CA VAL A 38 -6.57 43.74 -6.00
C VAL A 38 -6.85 43.29 -7.43
N ASP A 39 -8.12 42.99 -7.72
CA ASP A 39 -8.61 42.65 -9.05
C ASP A 39 -9.23 43.89 -9.71
N PHE A 40 -8.88 44.12 -10.98
CA PHE A 40 -9.31 45.31 -11.69
C PHE A 40 -10.83 45.34 -11.91
N ALA A 41 -11.39 44.22 -12.34
CA ALA A 41 -12.80 44.11 -12.68
C ALA A 41 -13.71 44.08 -11.43
N ARG A 42 -13.25 43.47 -10.34
CA ARG A 42 -14.00 43.34 -9.08
C ARG A 42 -13.80 44.50 -8.11
N ASN A 43 -12.62 45.13 -8.11
CA ASN A 43 -12.27 46.15 -7.12
C ASN A 43 -12.08 47.53 -7.74
N VAL A 44 -11.22 47.66 -8.75
CA VAL A 44 -10.79 48.97 -9.28
C VAL A 44 -11.89 49.65 -10.08
N PHE A 45 -12.46 48.99 -11.09
CA PHE A 45 -13.48 49.58 -11.96
C PHE A 45 -14.77 49.96 -11.21
N PRO A 46 -15.32 49.10 -10.32
CA PRO A 46 -16.48 49.50 -9.52
C PRO A 46 -16.18 50.69 -8.60
N ARG A 47 -14.96 50.81 -8.08
CA ARG A 47 -14.55 51.95 -7.23
C ARG A 47 -14.44 53.23 -8.05
N LEU A 48 -13.82 53.18 -9.23
CA LEU A 48 -13.73 54.32 -10.14
C LEU A 48 -15.11 54.82 -10.57
N LEU A 49 -16.01 53.90 -10.95
CA LEU A 49 -17.40 54.25 -11.29
C LEU A 49 -18.14 54.89 -10.12
N LYS A 50 -17.97 54.38 -8.89
CA LYS A 50 -18.55 55.00 -7.68
C LYS A 50 -17.97 56.40 -7.40
N GLN A 51 -16.71 56.61 -7.72
CA GLN A 51 -16.02 57.90 -7.54
C GLN A 51 -16.28 58.88 -8.70
N GLY A 52 -17.04 58.48 -9.73
CA GLY A 52 -17.33 59.31 -10.89
C GLY A 52 -16.11 59.57 -11.78
N GLN A 53 -15.09 58.71 -11.70
CA GLN A 53 -13.89 58.78 -12.54
C GLN A 53 -14.19 58.27 -13.95
N ASN A 54 -13.37 58.70 -14.91
CA ASN A 54 -13.54 58.35 -16.31
C ASN A 54 -13.21 56.86 -16.56
N LEU A 55 -14.24 56.07 -16.85
CA LEU A 55 -14.11 54.68 -17.31
C LEU A 55 -14.94 54.52 -18.58
N TYR A 56 -14.31 54.11 -19.67
CA TYR A 56 -14.94 53.98 -20.99
C TYR A 56 -14.91 52.53 -21.45
N GLY A 57 -16.02 52.05 -22.00
CA GLY A 57 -16.09 50.74 -22.67
C GLY A 57 -15.88 50.87 -24.17
N TYR A 58 -15.15 49.93 -24.77
CA TYR A 58 -15.05 49.77 -26.22
C TYR A 58 -15.50 48.35 -26.60
N THR A 59 -16.58 48.24 -27.37
CA THR A 59 -17.05 46.95 -27.89
C THR A 59 -16.24 46.62 -29.14
N ALA A 60 -15.39 45.60 -29.04
CA ALA A 60 -14.61 45.10 -30.17
C ALA A 60 -15.34 43.94 -30.87
N ASP A 61 -15.29 43.91 -32.20
CA ASP A 61 -15.74 42.78 -33.02
C ASP A 61 -14.58 41.79 -33.22
N GLY A 62 -14.86 40.48 -33.17
CA GLY A 62 -13.86 39.44 -33.43
C GLY A 62 -14.14 38.13 -32.71
N TYR A 63 -13.29 37.13 -32.95
CA TYR A 63 -13.31 35.87 -32.20
C TYR A 63 -12.68 36.09 -30.82
N TRP A 64 -13.39 35.70 -29.77
CA TRP A 64 -12.89 35.69 -28.42
C TRP A 64 -13.28 34.37 -27.73
N CYS A 65 -12.32 33.74 -27.06
CA CYS A 65 -12.53 32.49 -26.35
C CYS A 65 -11.71 32.48 -25.06
N ASP A 66 -12.40 32.36 -23.93
CA ASP A 66 -11.79 32.16 -22.61
C ASP A 66 -11.34 30.71 -22.48
N ILE A 67 -10.05 30.44 -22.71
CA ILE A 67 -9.49 29.10 -22.56
C ILE A 67 -9.21 28.84 -21.07
N GLY A 68 -10.26 28.56 -20.31
CA GLY A 68 -10.19 28.30 -18.87
C GLY A 68 -10.21 26.82 -18.48
N ASN A 69 -10.58 25.93 -19.41
CA ASN A 69 -10.61 24.49 -19.18
C ASN A 69 -10.23 23.67 -20.42
N LEU A 70 -10.05 22.36 -20.25
CA LEU A 70 -9.59 21.45 -21.30
C LEU A 70 -10.58 21.32 -22.48
N GLU A 71 -11.88 21.49 -22.24
CA GLU A 71 -12.86 21.44 -23.32
C GLU A 71 -12.80 22.71 -24.18
N GLN A 72 -12.69 23.88 -23.54
CA GLN A 72 -12.44 25.14 -24.25
C GLN A 72 -11.11 25.12 -25.00
N TYR A 73 -10.08 24.48 -24.43
CA TYR A 73 -8.80 24.28 -25.10
C TYR A 73 -8.95 23.43 -26.38
N ARG A 74 -9.64 22.29 -26.32
CA ARG A 74 -9.97 21.49 -27.52
C ARG A 74 -10.81 22.27 -28.51
N GLN A 75 -11.80 23.02 -28.03
CA GLN A 75 -12.66 23.85 -28.86
C GLN A 75 -11.87 24.91 -29.62
N ALA A 76 -10.91 25.57 -28.98
CA ALA A 76 -10.04 26.55 -29.62
C ALA A 76 -9.25 25.95 -30.78
N HIS A 77 -8.67 24.74 -30.60
CA HIS A 77 -8.00 24.02 -31.69
C HIS A 77 -8.95 23.67 -32.84
N ARG A 78 -10.18 23.24 -32.54
CA ARG A 78 -11.21 22.98 -33.56
C ARG A 78 -11.56 24.25 -34.34
N ASP A 79 -11.75 25.36 -33.66
CA ASP A 79 -12.12 26.64 -34.29
C ASP A 79 -11.00 27.21 -35.16
N VAL A 80 -9.73 27.01 -34.76
CA VAL A 80 -8.56 27.31 -35.60
C VAL A 80 -8.55 26.45 -36.86
N LEU A 81 -8.73 25.12 -36.73
CA LEU A 81 -8.75 24.20 -37.87
C LEU A 81 -9.96 24.40 -38.80
N ASP A 82 -11.09 24.84 -38.27
CA ASP A 82 -12.29 25.22 -39.05
C ASP A 82 -12.13 26.60 -39.73
N GLY A 83 -11.08 27.36 -39.43
CA GLY A 83 -10.83 28.68 -39.98
C GLY A 83 -11.75 29.78 -39.43
N LYS A 84 -12.33 29.58 -38.23
CA LYS A 84 -13.14 30.60 -37.54
C LYS A 84 -12.30 31.69 -36.87
N VAL A 85 -11.01 31.43 -36.70
CA VAL A 85 -10.04 32.35 -36.11
C VAL A 85 -8.97 32.67 -37.14
N ASP A 86 -8.63 33.95 -37.30
CA ASP A 86 -7.55 34.38 -38.19
C ASP A 86 -6.18 34.13 -37.54
N VAL A 87 -5.68 32.90 -37.69
CA VAL A 87 -4.38 32.46 -37.18
C VAL A 87 -3.59 31.79 -38.31
N CYS A 88 -2.30 32.12 -38.41
CA CYS A 88 -1.40 31.44 -39.34
C CYS A 88 -1.06 30.05 -38.78
N ILE A 89 -1.70 29.01 -39.31
CA ILE A 89 -1.35 27.61 -38.99
C ILE A 89 -0.01 27.28 -39.67
N PRO A 90 1.02 26.83 -38.92
CA PRO A 90 2.30 26.46 -39.50
C PRO A 90 2.20 25.38 -40.59
N GLY A 91 3.18 25.35 -41.49
CA GLY A 91 3.29 24.31 -42.53
C GLY A 91 2.46 24.54 -43.79
N ALA A 92 2.46 23.55 -44.67
CA ALA A 92 1.76 23.61 -45.95
C ALA A 92 0.35 23.01 -45.85
N LYS A 93 -0.66 23.73 -46.35
CA LYS A 93 -2.04 23.23 -46.43
C LYS A 93 -2.22 22.34 -47.67
N MET A 94 -2.50 21.06 -47.45
CA MET A 94 -2.87 20.05 -48.44
C MET A 94 -4.39 19.98 -48.65
N ARG A 95 -4.83 19.11 -49.58
CA ARG A 95 -6.26 18.85 -49.83
C ARG A 95 -6.96 18.33 -48.57
N ARG A 96 -8.28 18.59 -48.47
CA ARG A 96 -9.15 18.16 -47.37
C ARG A 96 -8.78 18.75 -46.00
N ASP A 97 -8.24 19.97 -45.97
CA ASP A 97 -7.89 20.68 -44.74
C ASP A 97 -6.87 19.92 -43.88
N ILE A 98 -5.81 19.44 -44.53
CA ILE A 98 -4.70 18.76 -43.85
C ILE A 98 -3.50 19.70 -43.90
N TRP A 99 -2.96 20.08 -42.75
CA TRP A 99 -1.75 20.88 -42.62
C TRP A 99 -0.58 19.98 -42.24
N VAL A 100 0.54 20.14 -42.94
CA VAL A 100 1.75 19.32 -42.73
C VAL A 100 2.99 20.20 -42.58
N GLY A 101 3.80 19.87 -41.57
CA GLY A 101 5.12 20.45 -41.34
C GLY A 101 6.18 19.89 -42.27
N GLU A 102 7.42 20.32 -42.05
CA GLU A 102 8.59 19.92 -42.83
C GLU A 102 9.14 18.56 -42.38
N ASN A 103 9.80 17.85 -43.32
CA ASN A 103 10.51 16.59 -43.06
C ASN A 103 9.64 15.46 -42.45
N MET A 104 8.42 15.30 -42.97
CA MET A 104 7.47 14.25 -42.61
C MET A 104 7.78 12.89 -43.23
N GLU A 105 7.60 11.83 -42.44
CA GLU A 105 7.55 10.46 -42.91
C GLU A 105 6.14 9.88 -42.70
N ILE A 106 5.32 9.83 -43.76
CA ILE A 106 3.99 9.22 -43.73
C ILE A 106 3.99 7.95 -44.59
N ALA A 107 3.63 6.81 -44.01
CA ALA A 107 3.53 5.54 -44.73
C ALA A 107 2.42 5.55 -45.80
N ARG A 108 2.52 4.67 -46.82
CA ARG A 108 1.61 4.67 -47.99
C ARG A 108 0.14 4.31 -47.68
N ASN A 109 -0.14 3.66 -46.56
CA ASN A 109 -1.45 3.14 -46.18
C ASN A 109 -1.99 3.79 -44.89
N VAL A 110 -1.80 5.11 -44.76
CA VAL A 110 -2.33 5.90 -43.65
C VAL A 110 -3.63 6.57 -44.08
N ASP A 111 -4.68 6.40 -43.29
CA ASP A 111 -5.96 7.07 -43.51
C ASP A 111 -6.01 8.39 -42.73
N ILE A 112 -6.01 9.52 -43.42
CA ILE A 112 -6.10 10.85 -42.81
C ILE A 112 -7.41 11.52 -43.21
N PHE A 113 -8.23 11.86 -42.21
CA PHE A 113 -9.52 12.51 -42.37
C PHE A 113 -9.48 13.92 -41.79
N GLY A 114 -9.32 14.93 -42.65
CA GLY A 114 -9.25 16.32 -42.20
C GLY A 114 -10.57 16.87 -41.61
N PRO A 115 -10.48 17.97 -40.82
CA PRO A 115 -9.29 18.79 -40.68
C PRO A 115 -8.25 18.21 -39.71
N VAL A 116 -6.95 18.22 -40.06
CA VAL A 116 -5.84 17.64 -39.26
C VAL A 116 -4.58 18.49 -39.40
N PHE A 117 -3.82 18.65 -38.32
CA PHE A 117 -2.48 19.24 -38.32
C PHE A 117 -1.42 18.20 -37.94
N ILE A 118 -0.31 18.18 -38.67
CA ILE A 118 0.87 17.35 -38.38
C ILE A 118 2.10 18.25 -38.38
N GLY A 119 2.81 18.31 -37.24
CA GLY A 119 4.01 19.11 -37.01
C GLY A 119 5.23 18.63 -37.79
N ASN A 120 6.41 19.18 -37.51
CA ASN A 120 7.67 18.88 -38.19
C ASN A 120 8.33 17.59 -37.64
N HIS A 121 9.13 16.91 -38.46
CA HIS A 121 9.87 15.68 -38.13
C HIS A 121 9.10 14.47 -37.54
N SER A 122 7.78 14.55 -37.41
CA SER A 122 6.85 13.49 -37.07
C SER A 122 6.78 12.35 -38.11
N LYS A 123 6.51 11.15 -37.60
CA LYS A 123 6.46 9.90 -38.36
C LYS A 123 5.15 9.18 -38.14
N ILE A 124 4.41 8.89 -39.21
CA ILE A 124 3.13 8.16 -39.15
C ILE A 124 3.31 6.81 -39.85
N LYS A 125 3.29 5.73 -39.08
CA LYS A 125 3.55 4.37 -39.56
C LYS A 125 2.34 3.72 -40.24
N ALA A 126 2.55 2.49 -40.74
CA ALA A 126 1.62 1.83 -41.65
C ALA A 126 0.29 1.47 -40.97
N GLY A 127 -0.82 1.68 -41.68
CA GLY A 127 -2.17 1.34 -41.21
C GLY A 127 -2.72 2.27 -40.13
N ALA A 128 -2.00 3.31 -39.73
CA ALA A 128 -2.50 4.29 -38.78
C ALA A 128 -3.68 5.09 -39.39
N ARG A 129 -4.62 5.49 -38.53
CA ARG A 129 -5.78 6.30 -38.88
C ARG A 129 -5.83 7.57 -38.05
N LEU A 130 -5.76 8.71 -38.73
CA LEU A 130 -5.92 10.03 -38.14
C LEU A 130 -7.32 10.57 -38.47
N GLY A 131 -8.17 10.68 -37.45
CA GLY A 131 -9.50 11.24 -37.51
C GLY A 131 -9.50 12.77 -37.50
N LYS A 132 -10.70 13.34 -37.62
CA LYS A 132 -10.89 14.80 -37.71
C LYS A 132 -10.49 15.49 -36.41
N TYR A 133 -10.02 16.71 -36.52
CA TYR A 133 -9.59 17.56 -35.41
C TYR A 133 -8.42 16.98 -34.62
N THR A 134 -7.62 16.11 -35.26
CA THR A 134 -6.39 15.61 -34.68
C THR A 134 -5.26 16.61 -34.93
N VAL A 135 -4.51 16.93 -33.88
CA VAL A 135 -3.36 17.83 -33.91
C VAL A 135 -2.16 17.04 -33.40
N ILE A 136 -1.14 16.89 -34.25
CA ILE A 136 0.11 16.20 -33.93
C ILE A 136 1.22 17.25 -33.90
N GLY A 137 1.92 17.38 -32.78
CA GLY A 137 3.06 18.27 -32.60
C GLY A 137 4.33 17.81 -33.33
N ASP A 138 5.45 18.41 -32.96
CA ASP A 138 6.74 18.13 -33.60
C ASP A 138 7.40 16.88 -33.02
N ASN A 139 8.15 16.14 -33.84
CA ASN A 139 8.88 14.92 -33.47
C ASN A 139 8.00 13.81 -32.87
N VAL A 140 6.73 13.72 -33.27
CA VAL A 140 5.81 12.69 -32.77
C VAL A 140 5.89 11.45 -33.64
N VAL A 141 5.94 10.28 -33.02
CA VAL A 141 5.89 8.99 -33.73
C VAL A 141 4.54 8.32 -33.45
N VAL A 142 3.81 8.00 -34.51
CA VAL A 142 2.56 7.23 -34.43
C VAL A 142 2.80 5.81 -34.95
N GLY A 143 2.63 4.84 -34.07
CA GLY A 143 2.84 3.41 -34.28
C GLY A 143 1.85 2.75 -35.25
N ASP A 144 2.19 1.55 -35.68
CA ASP A 144 1.45 0.81 -36.70
C ASP A 144 0.00 0.51 -36.28
N SER A 145 -0.95 0.65 -37.20
CA SER A 145 -2.38 0.37 -36.98
C SER A 145 -3.03 1.13 -35.82
N SER A 146 -2.47 2.26 -35.40
CA SER A 146 -3.04 3.11 -34.32
C SER A 146 -4.19 3.97 -34.83
N VAL A 147 -5.16 4.25 -33.96
CA VAL A 147 -6.32 5.11 -34.26
C VAL A 147 -6.29 6.33 -33.35
N ILE A 148 -6.16 7.52 -33.94
CA ILE A 148 -6.10 8.79 -33.23
C ILE A 148 -7.19 9.72 -33.78
N ASP A 149 -8.15 10.12 -32.95
CA ASP A 149 -9.34 10.86 -33.40
C ASP A 149 -9.71 11.98 -32.42
N ARG A 150 -9.89 13.22 -32.91
CA ARG A 150 -10.15 14.42 -32.07
C ARG A 150 -9.14 14.64 -30.94
N THR A 151 -7.89 14.25 -31.17
CA THR A 151 -6.85 14.24 -30.13
C THR A 151 -5.77 15.27 -30.42
N ILE A 152 -5.30 15.95 -29.37
CA ILE A 152 -4.17 16.87 -29.43
C ILE A 152 -2.96 16.18 -28.79
N ILE A 153 -1.88 16.02 -29.54
CA ILE A 153 -0.64 15.38 -29.11
C ILE A 153 0.50 16.39 -29.24
N TRP A 154 1.16 16.69 -28.13
CA TRP A 154 2.29 17.62 -28.09
C TRP A 154 3.64 16.95 -28.39
N ASP A 155 4.66 17.79 -28.52
CA ASP A 155 5.96 17.46 -29.08
C ASP A 155 6.68 16.30 -28.38
N ASN A 156 7.55 15.63 -29.13
CA ASN A 156 8.43 14.54 -28.67
C ASN A 156 7.68 13.35 -28.03
N THR A 157 6.42 13.15 -28.42
CA THR A 157 5.59 12.07 -27.89
C THR A 157 5.65 10.83 -28.77
N PHE A 158 5.78 9.67 -28.14
CA PHE A 158 5.71 8.38 -28.80
C PHE A 158 4.34 7.74 -28.57
N ILE A 159 3.69 7.31 -29.66
CA ILE A 159 2.47 6.51 -29.65
C ILE A 159 2.80 5.13 -30.21
N GLY A 160 2.64 4.10 -29.39
CA GLY A 160 2.92 2.71 -29.70
C GLY A 160 1.89 2.07 -30.61
N ASP A 161 2.19 0.85 -31.06
CA ASP A 161 1.41 0.16 -32.06
C ASP A 161 0.01 -0.23 -31.54
N MET A 162 -0.99 -0.15 -32.41
CA MET A 162 -2.41 -0.46 -32.12
C MET A 162 -3.01 0.35 -30.96
N ALA A 163 -2.47 1.54 -30.67
CA ALA A 163 -3.08 2.44 -29.69
C ALA A 163 -4.42 3.01 -30.21
N ASN A 164 -5.39 3.21 -29.32
CA ASN A 164 -6.69 3.80 -29.66
C ASN A 164 -6.96 4.99 -28.74
N ILE A 165 -6.83 6.20 -29.31
CA ILE A 165 -6.81 7.46 -28.56
C ILE A 165 -7.87 8.38 -29.15
N ARG A 166 -8.88 8.73 -28.34
CA ARG A 166 -10.01 9.54 -28.80
C ARG A 166 -10.24 10.73 -27.89
N GLY A 167 -10.40 11.92 -28.45
CA GLY A 167 -10.84 13.10 -27.71
C GLY A 167 -9.90 13.52 -26.57
N ALA A 168 -8.61 13.18 -26.67
CA ALA A 168 -7.65 13.33 -25.58
C ALA A 168 -6.68 14.50 -25.81
N ILE A 169 -6.02 14.93 -24.73
CA ILE A 169 -4.88 15.86 -24.78
C ILE A 169 -3.68 15.12 -24.20
N ILE A 170 -2.59 15.05 -24.95
CA ILE A 170 -1.34 14.40 -24.53
C ILE A 170 -0.24 15.46 -24.54
N GLY A 171 0.41 15.64 -23.38
CA GLY A 171 1.51 16.56 -23.15
C GLY A 171 2.80 16.17 -23.87
N LYS A 172 3.87 16.90 -23.58
CA LYS A 172 5.19 16.71 -24.21
C LYS A 172 5.93 15.52 -23.62
N ASN A 173 6.87 14.97 -24.39
CA ASN A 173 7.77 13.89 -23.96
C ASN A 173 7.02 12.67 -23.37
N CYS A 174 5.81 12.41 -23.83
CA CYS A 174 5.02 11.29 -23.33
C CYS A 174 5.36 10.01 -24.10
N ASP A 175 5.30 8.89 -23.39
CA ASP A 175 5.49 7.57 -23.97
C ASP A 175 4.24 6.73 -23.77
N ILE A 176 3.41 6.66 -24.81
CA ILE A 176 2.17 5.89 -24.83
C ILE A 176 2.48 4.56 -25.53
N ARG A 177 2.58 3.47 -24.76
CA ARG A 177 3.01 2.17 -25.28
C ARG A 177 1.90 1.42 -26.03
N ASN A 178 2.23 0.21 -26.49
CA ASN A 178 1.40 -0.58 -27.40
C ASN A 178 0.03 -0.94 -26.80
N MET A 179 -1.00 -0.97 -27.65
CA MET A 179 -2.36 -1.38 -27.31
C MET A 179 -3.00 -0.57 -26.16
N VAL A 180 -2.54 0.65 -25.91
CA VAL A 180 -3.14 1.55 -24.93
C VAL A 180 -4.47 2.10 -25.46
N ILE A 181 -5.47 2.17 -24.58
CA ILE A 181 -6.77 2.77 -24.88
C ILE A 181 -6.94 4.02 -24.02
N ILE A 182 -7.14 5.17 -24.68
CA ILE A 182 -7.41 6.45 -24.04
C ILE A 182 -8.77 6.94 -24.54
N GLU A 183 -9.71 7.07 -23.62
CA GLU A 183 -11.08 7.51 -23.89
C GLU A 183 -11.22 9.05 -23.92
N GLU A 184 -12.42 9.52 -24.26
CA GLU A 184 -12.70 10.93 -24.50
C GLU A 184 -12.60 11.77 -23.22
N GLY A 185 -12.11 13.01 -23.36
CA GLY A 185 -11.95 13.94 -22.24
C GLY A 185 -10.66 13.78 -21.45
N VAL A 186 -9.88 12.72 -21.69
CA VAL A 186 -8.61 12.46 -20.98
C VAL A 186 -7.57 13.54 -21.27
N ALA A 187 -6.83 13.94 -20.24
CA ALA A 187 -5.65 14.78 -20.36
C ALA A 187 -4.45 14.15 -19.66
N ILE A 188 -3.35 13.98 -20.38
CA ILE A 188 -2.08 13.46 -19.87
C ILE A 188 -1.07 14.61 -19.90
N GLY A 189 -0.49 14.93 -18.73
CA GLY A 189 0.54 15.94 -18.58
C GLY A 189 1.90 15.50 -19.11
N ASP A 190 2.86 16.41 -19.09
CA ASP A 190 4.19 16.18 -19.66
C ASP A 190 4.96 15.05 -18.97
N ASP A 191 5.93 14.45 -19.68
CA ASP A 191 6.87 13.45 -19.15
C ASP A 191 6.19 12.20 -18.54
N CYS A 192 5.03 11.79 -19.06
CA CYS A 192 4.31 10.61 -18.59
C CYS A 192 4.64 9.34 -19.40
N GLU A 193 4.68 8.20 -18.72
CA GLU A 193 4.82 6.86 -19.32
C GLU A 193 3.52 6.08 -19.11
N VAL A 194 2.86 5.68 -20.19
CA VAL A 194 1.67 4.82 -20.17
C VAL A 194 2.02 3.48 -20.77
N ARG A 195 2.19 2.45 -19.91
CA ARG A 195 2.66 1.13 -20.32
C ARG A 195 1.60 0.30 -21.05
N GLU A 196 2.03 -0.81 -21.64
CA GLU A 196 1.22 -1.54 -22.62
C GLU A 196 -0.14 -1.97 -22.07
N ARG A 197 -1.17 -1.94 -22.92
CA ARG A 197 -2.54 -2.38 -22.61
C ARG A 197 -3.23 -1.63 -21.47
N ALA A 198 -2.68 -0.50 -21.02
CA ALA A 198 -3.38 0.35 -20.07
C ALA A 198 -4.66 0.94 -20.69
N ILE A 199 -5.70 1.08 -19.87
CA ILE A 199 -6.98 1.66 -20.25
C ILE A 199 -7.24 2.87 -19.36
N ILE A 200 -7.31 4.05 -19.95
CA ILE A 200 -7.63 5.30 -19.28
C ILE A 200 -9.04 5.70 -19.68
N LYS A 201 -9.94 5.73 -18.69
CA LYS A 201 -11.37 6.01 -18.91
C LYS A 201 -11.63 7.50 -19.06
N HIS A 202 -12.85 7.81 -19.52
CA HIS A 202 -13.32 9.17 -19.79
C HIS A 202 -13.00 10.18 -18.66
N ASP A 203 -12.67 11.42 -19.04
CA ASP A 203 -12.46 12.57 -18.14
C ASP A 203 -11.35 12.41 -17.08
N VAL A 204 -10.44 11.45 -17.25
CA VAL A 204 -9.29 11.25 -16.37
C VAL A 204 -8.19 12.27 -16.67
N ARG A 205 -7.59 12.83 -15.62
CA ARG A 205 -6.42 13.70 -15.70
C ARG A 205 -5.21 12.99 -15.11
N VAL A 206 -4.15 12.85 -15.88
CA VAL A 206 -2.86 12.34 -15.42
C VAL A 206 -1.93 13.55 -15.35
N TYR A 207 -1.48 13.91 -14.15
CA TYR A 207 -0.55 15.02 -13.97
C TYR A 207 0.82 14.69 -14.57
N PRO A 208 1.72 15.68 -14.73
CA PRO A 208 3.05 15.42 -15.27
C PRO A 208 3.87 14.40 -14.46
N SER A 209 4.82 13.75 -15.13
CA SER A 209 5.83 12.84 -14.55
C SER A 209 5.24 11.60 -13.88
N LYS A 210 4.21 10.98 -14.49
CA LYS A 210 3.52 9.80 -13.94
C LYS A 210 3.79 8.54 -14.76
N ILE A 211 3.80 7.40 -14.07
CA ILE A 211 3.93 6.08 -14.70
C ILE A 211 2.63 5.31 -14.49
N ILE A 212 1.95 4.95 -15.58
CA ILE A 212 0.78 4.08 -15.56
C ILE A 212 1.25 2.67 -15.89
N ASP A 213 1.05 1.74 -14.95
CA ASP A 213 1.54 0.38 -15.08
C ASP A 213 0.81 -0.43 -16.16
N LYS A 214 1.48 -1.48 -16.62
CA LYS A 214 0.99 -2.33 -17.70
C LYS A 214 -0.36 -2.94 -17.35
N GLY A 215 -1.33 -2.79 -18.25
CA GLY A 215 -2.70 -3.28 -18.04
C GLY A 215 -3.48 -2.56 -16.94
N ALA A 216 -3.00 -1.41 -16.45
CA ALA A 216 -3.73 -0.62 -15.45
C ALA A 216 -5.07 -0.12 -16.02
N PHE A 217 -6.09 -0.10 -15.15
CA PHE A 217 -7.43 0.34 -15.49
C PHE A 217 -7.77 1.62 -14.71
N ILE A 218 -7.52 2.78 -15.32
CA ILE A 218 -7.59 4.08 -14.65
C ILE A 218 -8.97 4.69 -14.86
N LYS A 219 -9.76 4.74 -13.78
CA LYS A 219 -11.09 5.40 -13.73
C LYS A 219 -11.06 6.80 -13.10
N ARG A 220 -9.95 7.18 -12.46
CA ARG A 220 -9.83 8.43 -11.69
C ARG A 220 -8.54 9.15 -12.07
N SER A 221 -8.56 10.47 -11.92
CA SER A 221 -7.39 11.31 -12.17
C SER A 221 -6.22 10.92 -11.26
N ILE A 222 -5.03 10.81 -11.83
CA ILE A 222 -3.76 10.57 -11.14
C ILE A 222 -3.09 11.92 -10.97
N ILE A 223 -3.14 12.47 -9.77
CA ILE A 223 -2.66 13.83 -9.48
C ILE A 223 -1.40 13.74 -8.62
N TRP A 224 -1.49 13.02 -7.50
CA TRP A 224 -0.44 12.96 -6.50
C TRP A 224 0.29 11.62 -6.51
N GLU A 225 -0.42 10.54 -6.84
CA GLU A 225 0.11 9.18 -6.91
C GLU A 225 1.22 9.10 -7.96
N SER A 226 2.32 8.42 -7.67
CA SER A 226 3.41 8.24 -8.65
C SER A 226 3.13 7.10 -9.63
N ARG A 227 2.25 6.15 -9.23
CA ARG A 227 1.85 4.97 -10.01
C ARG A 227 0.36 4.65 -9.88
N GLY A 228 -0.26 4.22 -10.97
CA GLY A 228 -1.57 3.57 -10.94
C GLY A 228 -1.43 2.06 -10.77
N THR A 229 -1.60 1.54 -9.55
CA THR A 229 -1.43 0.11 -9.23
C THR A 229 -2.67 -0.74 -9.54
N ARG A 230 -2.49 -2.07 -9.57
CA ARG A 230 -3.52 -3.05 -9.96
C ARG A 230 -4.38 -3.57 -8.79
N THR A 231 -3.87 -3.56 -7.55
CA THR A 231 -4.52 -4.14 -6.34
C THR A 231 -4.38 -3.22 -5.13
N LEU A 232 -5.32 -3.28 -4.18
CA LEU A 232 -5.33 -2.47 -2.95
C LEU A 232 -4.66 -3.19 -1.77
N PHE A 233 -4.84 -4.50 -1.66
CA PHE A 233 -4.26 -5.30 -0.59
C PHE A 233 -2.85 -5.78 -0.94
N GLY A 234 -1.94 -5.60 0.01
CA GLY A 234 -0.62 -6.23 0.04
C GLY A 234 -0.56 -7.38 1.05
N LYS A 235 0.66 -7.87 1.31
CA LYS A 235 1.00 -8.98 2.22
C LYS A 235 0.54 -8.74 3.66
N GLU A 236 0.62 -7.49 4.12
CA GLU A 236 0.25 -7.10 5.49
C GLU A 236 -0.97 -6.15 5.50
N GLY A 237 -1.90 -6.28 4.56
CA GLY A 237 -3.09 -5.44 4.47
C GLY A 237 -2.92 -4.27 3.50
N VAL A 238 -3.70 -3.19 3.69
CA VAL A 238 -3.66 -2.02 2.79
C VAL A 238 -2.63 -1.03 3.31
N ARG A 239 -1.65 -0.65 2.47
CA ARG A 239 -0.55 0.25 2.85
C ARG A 239 -0.33 1.32 1.78
N GLY A 240 0.03 2.51 2.20
CA GLY A 240 0.49 3.57 1.29
C GLY A 240 0.83 4.86 2.01
N LEU A 241 1.39 5.82 1.27
CA LEU A 241 1.74 7.14 1.79
C LEU A 241 0.48 7.89 2.25
N LEU A 242 0.55 8.44 3.46
CA LEU A 242 -0.49 9.24 4.07
C LEU A 242 -0.83 10.45 3.19
N ASN A 243 -2.12 10.70 2.98
CA ASN A 243 -2.64 11.81 2.16
C ASN A 243 -2.21 11.80 0.68
N ILE A 244 -1.56 10.73 0.21
CA ILE A 244 -1.25 10.50 -1.20
C ILE A 244 -1.97 9.24 -1.65
N ASP A 245 -1.54 8.08 -1.15
CA ASP A 245 -2.15 6.79 -1.47
C ASP A 245 -3.32 6.48 -0.52
N ILE A 246 -3.15 6.80 0.77
CA ILE A 246 -4.15 6.57 1.82
C ILE A 246 -4.67 7.93 2.32
N THR A 247 -5.73 8.41 1.69
CA THR A 247 -6.47 9.62 2.08
C THR A 247 -7.69 9.27 2.94
N PRO A 248 -8.30 10.24 3.65
CA PRO A 248 -9.58 10.03 4.34
C PRO A 248 -10.71 9.52 3.41
N GLU A 249 -10.75 9.97 2.16
CA GLU A 249 -11.73 9.54 1.16
C GLU A 249 -11.51 8.07 0.78
N VAL A 250 -10.25 7.69 0.53
CA VAL A 250 -9.86 6.30 0.26
C VAL A 250 -10.22 5.41 1.44
N ALA A 251 -9.86 5.82 2.66
CA ALA A 251 -10.17 5.08 3.88
C ALA A 251 -11.69 4.91 4.11
N THR A 252 -12.48 5.95 3.84
CA THR A 252 -13.94 5.89 3.93
C THR A 252 -14.51 4.89 2.92
N LYS A 253 -14.09 4.96 1.65
CA LYS A 253 -14.54 4.03 0.59
C LYS A 253 -14.14 2.59 0.89
N LEU A 254 -12.92 2.37 1.37
CA LEU A 254 -12.43 1.05 1.75
C LEU A 254 -13.25 0.47 2.91
N ALA A 255 -13.56 1.30 3.90
CA ALA A 255 -14.40 0.92 5.03
C ALA A 255 -15.86 0.64 4.63
N MET A 256 -16.41 1.39 3.67
CA MET A 256 -17.72 1.10 3.08
C MET A 256 -17.73 -0.23 2.30
N ALA A 257 -16.66 -0.51 1.54
CA ALA A 257 -16.50 -1.77 0.84
C ALA A 257 -16.47 -2.95 1.84
N TYR A 258 -15.65 -2.85 2.89
CA TYR A 258 -15.60 -3.84 3.96
C TYR A 258 -16.95 -4.00 4.67
N GLY A 259 -17.60 -2.90 5.05
CA GLY A 259 -18.92 -2.94 5.68
C GLY A 259 -19.98 -3.62 4.80
N THR A 260 -19.91 -3.42 3.48
CA THR A 260 -20.82 -4.05 2.51
C THR A 260 -20.65 -5.57 2.44
N THR A 261 -19.44 -6.10 2.68
CA THR A 261 -19.19 -7.56 2.74
C THR A 261 -19.78 -8.22 3.98
N LEU A 262 -20.06 -7.43 5.04
CA LEU A 262 -20.62 -7.93 6.29
C LEU A 262 -22.16 -7.87 6.27
N PRO A 263 -22.85 -8.76 6.99
CA PRO A 263 -24.29 -8.63 7.20
C PRO A 263 -24.70 -7.26 7.78
N PRO A 264 -25.93 -6.78 7.53
CA PRO A 264 -26.48 -5.61 8.23
C PRO A 264 -26.46 -5.82 9.75
N ASN A 265 -26.27 -4.74 10.52
CA ASN A 265 -26.19 -4.76 11.98
C ASN A 265 -25.02 -5.57 12.57
N SER A 266 -24.04 -5.96 11.76
CA SER A 266 -22.78 -6.50 12.28
C SER A 266 -22.04 -5.47 13.13
N LYS A 267 -21.24 -5.96 14.08
CA LYS A 267 -20.36 -5.19 14.95
C LYS A 267 -18.92 -5.35 14.47
N VAL A 268 -18.22 -4.24 14.29
CA VAL A 268 -16.80 -4.22 13.95
C VAL A 268 -16.00 -3.56 15.06
N THR A 269 -14.94 -4.23 15.52
CA THR A 269 -14.01 -3.64 16.50
C THR A 269 -12.98 -2.77 15.77
N THR A 270 -12.86 -1.50 16.16
CA THR A 270 -11.86 -0.59 15.59
C THR A 270 -10.80 -0.23 16.62
N SER A 271 -9.54 -0.20 16.19
CA SER A 271 -8.40 0.20 17.02
C SER A 271 -7.35 0.93 16.18
N ARG A 272 -6.40 1.58 16.84
CA ARG A 272 -5.23 2.18 16.18
C ARG A 272 -4.01 2.22 17.09
N ASP A 273 -2.86 2.51 16.51
CA ASP A 273 -1.69 3.01 17.25
C ASP A 273 -1.90 4.46 17.75
N ALA A 274 -0.87 5.06 18.35
CA ALA A 274 -0.95 6.41 18.92
C ALA A 274 -0.91 7.54 17.88
N SER A 275 -0.41 7.28 16.66
CA SER A 275 -0.08 8.28 15.66
C SER A 275 -1.25 9.19 15.26
N ARG A 276 -0.92 10.42 14.84
CA ARG A 276 -1.92 11.38 14.33
C ARG A 276 -2.52 10.91 13.01
N ALA A 277 -1.71 10.27 12.17
CA ALA A 277 -2.09 9.70 10.89
C ALA A 277 -3.20 8.64 11.06
N SER A 278 -2.96 7.63 11.90
CA SER A 278 -3.93 6.56 12.15
C SER A 278 -5.21 7.08 12.83
N ARG A 279 -5.12 8.13 13.66
CA ARG A 279 -6.29 8.80 14.26
C ARG A 279 -7.22 9.36 13.20
N MET A 280 -6.68 10.06 12.21
CA MET A 280 -7.47 10.61 11.10
C MET A 280 -8.08 9.50 10.26
N ILE A 281 -7.25 8.55 9.81
CA ILE A 281 -7.68 7.44 8.95
C ILE A 281 -8.75 6.58 9.64
N LYS A 282 -8.57 6.20 10.90
CA LYS A 282 -9.57 5.41 11.63
C LYS A 282 -10.91 6.14 11.74
N ARG A 283 -10.92 7.46 11.95
CA ARG A 283 -12.19 8.24 11.99
C ARG A 283 -12.92 8.20 10.66
N ALA A 284 -12.18 8.33 9.55
CA ALA A 284 -12.74 8.20 8.21
C ALA A 284 -13.33 6.78 7.99
N MET A 285 -12.61 5.75 8.43
CA MET A 285 -13.10 4.37 8.36
C MET A 285 -14.36 4.14 9.19
N ILE A 286 -14.41 4.65 10.42
CA ILE A 286 -15.60 4.60 11.27
C ILE A 286 -16.80 5.22 10.55
N SER A 287 -16.62 6.41 9.95
CA SER A 287 -17.69 7.05 9.17
C SER A 287 -18.18 6.18 8.01
N GLY A 288 -17.27 5.54 7.27
CA GLY A 288 -17.62 4.63 6.18
C GLY A 288 -18.41 3.42 6.66
N LEU A 289 -17.98 2.75 7.72
CA LEU A 289 -18.66 1.57 8.27
C LEU A 289 -20.08 1.90 8.78
N LEU A 290 -20.23 2.98 9.54
CA LEU A 290 -21.54 3.39 10.06
C LEU A 290 -22.55 3.65 8.93
N SER A 291 -22.08 4.23 7.82
CA SER A 291 -22.92 4.50 6.64
C SER A 291 -23.43 3.25 5.93
N THR A 292 -22.84 2.08 6.24
CA THR A 292 -23.29 0.77 5.73
C THR A 292 -24.19 0.02 6.71
N GLY A 293 -24.52 0.62 7.87
CA GLY A 293 -25.33 -0.04 8.90
C GLY A 293 -24.55 -1.03 9.78
N VAL A 294 -23.23 -0.85 9.87
CA VAL A 294 -22.36 -1.61 10.76
C VAL A 294 -22.15 -0.81 12.06
N HIS A 295 -22.35 -1.46 13.21
CA HIS A 295 -22.06 -0.88 14.51
C HIS A 295 -20.56 -1.00 14.84
N ILE A 296 -20.03 -0.01 15.58
CA ILE A 296 -18.61 0.10 15.88
C ILE A 296 -18.36 -0.08 17.38
N GLN A 297 -17.40 -0.94 17.71
CA GLN A 297 -16.77 -1.00 19.03
C GLN A 297 -15.39 -0.35 18.96
N ASP A 298 -15.27 0.92 19.36
CA ASP A 298 -14.03 1.66 19.25
C ASP A 298 -13.14 1.51 20.50
N LEU A 299 -12.02 0.81 20.36
CA LEU A 299 -10.99 0.65 21.40
C LEU A 299 -10.06 1.85 21.54
N ARG A 300 -10.24 2.90 20.71
CA ARG A 300 -9.35 4.07 20.66
C ARG A 300 -7.93 3.68 20.30
N VAL A 301 -6.98 3.84 21.23
CA VAL A 301 -5.58 3.41 21.07
C VAL A 301 -5.43 2.08 21.78
N ALA A 302 -5.09 1.04 21.03
CA ALA A 302 -4.92 -0.30 21.57
C ALA A 302 -4.05 -1.13 20.63
N PRO A 303 -3.25 -2.09 21.16
CA PRO A 303 -2.57 -3.08 20.35
C PRO A 303 -3.54 -3.85 19.44
N PRO A 304 -3.11 -4.25 18.23
CA PRO A 304 -3.93 -5.07 17.34
C PRO A 304 -4.38 -6.36 18.04
N ALA A 305 -3.53 -6.98 18.86
CA ALA A 305 -3.88 -8.17 19.63
C ALA A 305 -5.12 -8.00 20.54
N VAL A 306 -5.33 -6.81 21.12
CA VAL A 306 -6.52 -6.52 21.95
C VAL A 306 -7.78 -6.43 21.08
N ASN A 307 -7.66 -5.85 19.87
CA ASN A 307 -8.75 -5.84 18.90
C ASN A 307 -9.11 -7.27 18.47
N ARG A 308 -8.10 -8.02 18.03
CA ARG A 308 -8.24 -9.43 17.64
C ARG A 308 -8.87 -10.27 18.76
N PHE A 309 -8.44 -10.07 20.00
CA PHE A 309 -9.04 -10.74 21.17
C PHE A 309 -10.51 -10.35 21.39
N ASN A 310 -10.87 -9.08 21.20
CA ASN A 310 -12.25 -8.63 21.31
C ASN A 310 -13.15 -9.30 20.25
N VAL A 311 -12.65 -9.41 19.02
CA VAL A 311 -13.33 -10.12 17.92
C VAL A 311 -13.43 -11.62 18.23
N HIS A 312 -12.31 -12.26 18.55
CA HIS A 312 -12.20 -13.69 18.85
C HIS A 312 -13.11 -14.14 20.00
N THR A 313 -13.34 -13.27 21.00
CA THR A 313 -14.26 -13.55 22.12
C THR A 313 -15.75 -13.39 21.79
N GLY A 314 -16.09 -13.26 20.50
CA GLY A 314 -17.47 -13.24 20.01
C GLY A 314 -18.21 -11.92 20.22
N ARG A 315 -17.48 -10.82 20.45
CA ARG A 315 -18.09 -9.49 20.67
C ARG A 315 -18.29 -8.68 19.39
N ALA A 316 -17.69 -9.13 18.29
CA ALA A 316 -17.73 -8.51 16.98
C ALA A 316 -17.53 -9.57 15.87
N GLU A 317 -18.08 -9.31 14.68
CA GLU A 317 -17.99 -10.17 13.49
C GLU A 317 -16.74 -9.86 12.64
N GLY A 318 -15.99 -8.81 13.00
CA GLY A 318 -14.76 -8.44 12.33
C GLY A 318 -14.05 -7.27 13.02
N GLY A 319 -12.89 -6.89 12.48
CA GLY A 319 -12.07 -5.85 13.07
C GLY A 319 -11.27 -5.05 12.06
N VAL A 320 -10.92 -3.82 12.45
CA VAL A 320 -10.05 -2.92 11.69
C VAL A 320 -9.00 -2.31 12.62
N HIS A 321 -7.74 -2.35 12.21
CA HIS A 321 -6.64 -1.70 12.90
C HIS A 321 -5.89 -0.77 11.95
N ALA A 322 -5.69 0.49 12.34
CA ALA A 322 -4.92 1.46 11.57
C ALA A 322 -3.65 1.85 12.34
N ARG A 323 -2.49 1.88 11.68
CA ARG A 323 -1.21 2.27 12.30
C ARG A 323 -0.30 2.99 11.33
N ALA A 324 0.66 3.75 11.85
CA ALA A 324 1.82 4.17 11.08
C ALA A 324 2.74 2.96 10.83
N TRP A 325 3.44 2.97 9.70
CA TRP A 325 4.36 1.90 9.36
C TRP A 325 5.63 1.99 10.23
N PRO A 326 6.09 0.89 10.86
CA PRO A 326 7.22 0.90 11.77
C PRO A 326 8.51 1.54 11.25
N SER A 327 8.80 1.46 9.94
CA SER A 327 10.04 1.99 9.36
C SER A 327 9.88 3.33 8.63
N ASP A 328 8.65 3.82 8.47
CA ASP A 328 8.38 5.10 7.81
C ASP A 328 7.06 5.69 8.34
N PRO A 329 7.10 6.74 9.18
CA PRO A 329 5.89 7.34 9.74
C PRO A 329 4.99 8.02 8.69
N ASN A 330 5.47 8.25 7.47
CA ASN A 330 4.66 8.78 6.38
C ASN A 330 3.77 7.73 5.73
N ILE A 331 3.99 6.45 6.02
CA ILE A 331 3.19 5.35 5.49
C ILE A 331 2.15 4.94 6.54
N VAL A 332 0.89 4.81 6.12
CA VAL A 332 -0.17 4.22 6.95
C VAL A 332 -0.48 2.81 6.47
N GLN A 333 -0.71 1.93 7.44
CA GLN A 333 -1.15 0.56 7.24
C GLN A 333 -2.53 0.35 7.88
N ILE A 334 -3.42 -0.32 7.15
CA ILE A 334 -4.75 -0.70 7.57
C ILE A 334 -4.88 -2.22 7.48
N ASN A 335 -5.10 -2.87 8.62
CA ASN A 335 -5.35 -4.29 8.74
C ASN A 335 -6.84 -4.56 8.96
N PHE A 336 -7.34 -5.63 8.34
CA PHE A 336 -8.71 -6.11 8.47
C PHE A 336 -8.71 -7.51 9.06
N PHE A 337 -9.63 -7.76 9.97
CA PHE A 337 -9.75 -9.03 10.70
C PHE A 337 -11.11 -9.67 10.43
N ASN A 338 -11.13 -11.00 10.27
CA ASN A 338 -12.37 -11.77 10.14
C ASN A 338 -13.00 -12.05 11.52
N SER A 339 -14.13 -12.76 11.53
CA SER A 339 -14.88 -13.09 12.74
C SER A 339 -14.13 -13.95 13.77
N ASN A 340 -13.01 -14.57 13.39
CA ASN A 340 -12.15 -15.32 14.30
C ASN A 340 -11.06 -14.45 14.95
N GLY A 341 -10.96 -13.17 14.58
CA GLY A 341 -9.92 -12.25 15.06
C GLY A 341 -8.57 -12.42 14.35
N ILE A 342 -8.50 -13.17 13.25
CA ILE A 342 -7.29 -13.33 12.44
C ILE A 342 -7.36 -12.46 11.18
N ASP A 343 -6.23 -12.29 10.49
CA ASP A 343 -6.19 -11.54 9.23
C ASP A 343 -7.15 -12.12 8.19
N ILE A 344 -7.79 -11.24 7.41
CA ILE A 344 -8.65 -11.68 6.31
C ILE A 344 -7.84 -12.42 5.23
N ASP A 345 -8.45 -13.46 4.66
CA ASP A 345 -7.83 -14.25 3.60
C ASP A 345 -7.91 -13.55 2.21
N MET A 346 -7.27 -14.15 1.20
CA MET A 346 -7.26 -13.59 -0.16
C MET A 346 -8.64 -13.51 -0.80
N ASN A 347 -9.59 -14.39 -0.45
CA ASN A 347 -10.93 -14.35 -1.02
C ASN A 347 -11.72 -13.18 -0.44
N GLN A 348 -11.61 -12.97 0.86
CA GLN A 348 -12.21 -11.82 1.55
C GLN A 348 -11.61 -10.50 1.05
N GLN A 349 -10.28 -10.44 0.85
CA GLN A 349 -9.61 -9.28 0.25
C GLN A 349 -10.19 -8.96 -1.14
N ARG A 350 -10.31 -9.97 -2.02
CA ARG A 350 -10.88 -9.80 -3.37
C ARG A 350 -12.33 -9.32 -3.36
N GLU A 351 -13.15 -9.80 -2.43
CA GLU A 351 -14.53 -9.32 -2.30
C GLU A 351 -14.57 -7.85 -1.89
N ILE A 352 -13.70 -7.41 -0.96
CA ILE A 352 -13.58 -5.99 -0.59
C ILE A 352 -13.10 -5.15 -1.79
N GLU A 353 -12.07 -5.60 -2.51
CA GLU A 353 -11.56 -4.91 -3.70
C GLU A 353 -12.62 -4.77 -4.79
N LYS A 354 -13.41 -5.83 -5.02
CA LYS A 354 -14.52 -5.81 -5.96
C LYS A 354 -15.48 -4.67 -5.65
N PHE A 355 -16.02 -4.60 -4.43
CA PHE A 355 -16.93 -3.52 -4.03
C PHE A 355 -16.26 -2.14 -4.08
N TYR A 356 -14.98 -2.04 -3.72
CA TYR A 356 -14.22 -0.80 -3.81
C TYR A 356 -14.08 -0.27 -5.25
N HIS A 357 -13.74 -1.14 -6.21
CA HIS A 357 -13.47 -0.74 -7.60
C HIS A 357 -14.73 -0.47 -8.43
N ILE A 358 -15.84 -1.13 -8.09
CA ILE A 358 -17.14 -0.87 -8.74
C ILE A 358 -17.92 0.26 -8.05
N GLU A 359 -17.51 0.67 -6.84
CA GLU A 359 -18.14 1.70 -6.00
C GLU A 359 -19.62 1.41 -5.65
N GLU A 360 -19.97 0.12 -5.57
CA GLU A 360 -21.29 -0.35 -5.18
C GLU A 360 -21.29 -0.66 -3.69
N PHE A 361 -21.60 0.35 -2.87
CA PHE A 361 -21.62 0.22 -1.42
C PHE A 361 -23.05 0.10 -0.91
N ARG A 362 -23.25 -0.72 0.13
CA ARG A 362 -24.47 -0.66 0.92
C ARG A 362 -24.57 0.72 1.57
N ARG A 363 -25.75 1.32 1.53
CA ARG A 363 -26.05 2.60 2.19
C ARG A 363 -27.21 2.36 3.12
N ALA A 364 -26.99 2.54 4.42
CA ALA A 364 -28.01 2.42 5.43
C ALA A 364 -29.04 3.55 5.29
N PHE A 365 -30.31 3.24 5.58
CA PHE A 365 -31.34 4.26 5.78
C PHE A 365 -31.08 5.03 7.09
N TYR A 366 -31.79 6.15 7.28
CA TYR A 366 -31.53 7.07 8.40
C TYR A 366 -31.63 6.38 9.78
N ASP A 367 -32.53 5.41 9.90
CA ASP A 367 -32.84 4.63 11.10
C ASP A 367 -31.97 3.37 11.25
N GLU A 368 -31.16 3.05 10.24
CA GLU A 368 -30.27 1.90 10.21
C GLU A 368 -28.78 2.31 10.28
N VAL A 369 -28.47 3.60 10.40
CA VAL A 369 -27.09 4.06 10.57
C VAL A 369 -26.50 3.43 11.82
N GLY A 370 -25.31 2.86 11.70
CA GLY A 370 -24.65 2.17 12.80
C GLY A 370 -24.39 3.08 14.00
N GLU A 371 -24.11 2.47 15.15
CA GLU A 371 -23.80 3.17 16.40
C GLU A 371 -22.33 3.01 16.77
N ILE A 372 -21.77 3.99 17.50
CA ILE A 372 -20.42 3.90 18.07
C ILE A 372 -20.53 3.63 19.56
N VAL A 373 -19.94 2.53 20.01
CA VAL A 373 -19.80 2.17 21.43
C VAL A 373 -18.33 2.12 21.80
N PHE A 374 -18.00 2.60 23.00
CA PHE A 374 -16.68 2.47 23.60
C PHE A 374 -16.73 1.38 24.67
N PRO A 375 -16.35 0.12 24.35
CA PRO A 375 -16.50 -0.98 25.29
C PRO A 375 -15.64 -0.77 26.54
N ALA A 376 -16.29 -0.85 27.71
CA ALA A 376 -15.60 -0.74 28.98
C ALA A 376 -14.84 -2.04 29.30
N ARG A 377 -13.72 -1.92 30.03
CA ARG A 377 -12.97 -3.05 30.61
C ARG A 377 -12.39 -4.05 29.60
N THR A 378 -12.33 -3.76 28.30
CA THR A 378 -11.71 -4.64 27.28
C THR A 378 -10.28 -5.03 27.67
N LEU A 379 -9.47 -4.08 28.11
CA LEU A 379 -8.10 -4.33 28.57
C LEU A 379 -8.05 -5.26 29.79
N GLU A 380 -9.02 -5.15 30.71
CA GLU A 380 -9.10 -6.03 31.87
C GLU A 380 -9.48 -7.47 31.46
N TYR A 381 -10.41 -7.63 30.51
CA TYR A 381 -10.77 -8.95 30.00
C TYR A 381 -9.58 -9.62 29.31
N TYR A 382 -8.88 -8.90 28.43
CA TYR A 382 -7.66 -9.37 27.80
C TYR A 382 -6.62 -9.79 28.85
N ARG A 383 -6.32 -8.89 29.81
CA ARG A 383 -5.35 -9.16 30.87
C ARG A 383 -5.71 -10.42 31.65
N ASN A 384 -6.96 -10.53 32.11
CA ASN A 384 -7.37 -11.66 32.94
C ASN A 384 -7.34 -12.98 32.14
N ALA A 385 -7.73 -12.96 30.87
CA ALA A 385 -7.64 -14.13 30.00
C ALA A 385 -6.17 -14.55 29.77
N LEU A 386 -5.27 -13.59 29.55
CA LEU A 386 -3.83 -13.84 29.41
C LEU A 386 -3.25 -14.46 30.68
N LEU A 387 -3.54 -13.87 31.85
CA LEU A 387 -3.07 -14.35 33.14
C LEU A 387 -3.59 -15.77 33.46
N ASN A 388 -4.74 -16.17 32.92
CA ASN A 388 -5.33 -17.51 33.12
C ASN A 388 -4.66 -18.62 32.29
N VAL A 389 -3.88 -18.27 31.25
CA VAL A 389 -3.22 -19.26 30.37
C VAL A 389 -1.72 -19.43 30.65
N ILE A 390 -1.19 -18.70 31.64
CA ILE A 390 0.20 -18.78 32.10
C ILE A 390 0.26 -19.24 33.56
N ASP A 391 1.34 -19.93 33.94
CA ASP A 391 1.62 -20.27 35.34
C ASP A 391 2.23 -19.08 36.08
N LEU A 392 1.36 -18.28 36.71
CA LEU A 392 1.77 -17.11 37.48
C LEU A 392 2.65 -17.45 38.68
N ASN A 393 2.44 -18.60 39.31
CA ASN A 393 3.15 -18.94 40.54
C ASN A 393 4.63 -19.17 40.25
N VAL A 394 4.94 -19.87 39.16
CA VAL A 394 6.32 -20.14 38.75
C VAL A 394 7.05 -18.84 38.42
N ILE A 395 6.43 -17.94 37.64
CA ILE A 395 7.03 -16.63 37.31
C ILE A 395 7.31 -15.81 38.58
N GLN A 396 6.35 -15.77 39.52
CA GLN A 396 6.47 -15.00 40.76
C GLN A 396 7.53 -15.56 41.73
N GLN A 397 7.82 -16.86 41.65
CA GLN A 397 8.83 -17.51 42.49
C GLN A 397 10.24 -17.24 41.97
N THR A 398 10.45 -17.34 40.66
CA THR A 398 11.78 -17.15 40.04
C THR A 398 12.21 -15.68 40.07
N ARG A 399 11.27 -14.73 39.93
CA ARG A 399 11.53 -13.27 39.97
C ARG A 399 12.66 -12.84 39.03
N LEU A 400 12.57 -13.26 37.78
CA LEU A 400 13.51 -12.84 36.73
C LEU A 400 13.64 -11.31 36.69
N LYS A 401 14.86 -10.84 36.47
CA LYS A 401 15.20 -9.44 36.23
C LYS A 401 15.24 -9.18 34.74
N VAL A 402 14.43 -8.25 34.27
CA VAL A 402 14.20 -8.03 32.83
C VAL A 402 14.42 -6.57 32.47
N ILE A 403 15.19 -6.31 31.41
CA ILE A 403 15.17 -5.01 30.74
C ILE A 403 14.12 -5.09 29.62
N LEU A 404 13.09 -4.24 29.68
CA LEU A 404 11.98 -4.27 28.75
C LEU A 404 11.88 -2.95 27.97
N ASP A 405 12.13 -2.99 26.67
CA ASP A 405 11.95 -1.87 25.76
C ASP A 405 10.62 -1.99 25.02
N TYR A 406 9.79 -0.95 25.14
CA TYR A 406 8.47 -0.88 24.53
C TYR A 406 8.47 -0.25 23.13
N ALA A 407 9.62 0.27 22.67
CA ALA A 407 9.77 0.96 21.39
C ALA A 407 8.68 2.04 21.12
N TYR A 408 8.27 2.76 22.17
CA TYR A 408 7.16 3.73 22.16
C TYR A 408 5.79 3.17 21.71
N GLY A 409 5.66 1.84 21.73
CA GLY A 409 4.54 1.09 21.20
C GLY A 409 3.31 1.04 22.11
N SER A 410 2.21 0.59 21.51
CA SER A 410 0.91 0.45 22.21
C SER A 410 0.92 -0.60 23.33
N ALA A 411 1.89 -1.51 23.37
CA ALA A 411 2.13 -2.43 24.48
C ALA A 411 2.30 -1.71 25.83
N SER A 412 2.83 -0.48 25.83
CA SER A 412 3.00 0.36 27.04
C SER A 412 1.67 0.68 27.73
N LEU A 413 0.54 0.59 27.02
CA LEU A 413 -0.79 0.84 27.58
C LEU A 413 -1.37 -0.35 28.36
N ILE A 414 -0.83 -1.56 28.17
CA ILE A 414 -1.41 -2.79 28.71
C ILE A 414 -0.46 -3.58 29.60
N LEU A 415 0.79 -3.72 29.17
CA LEU A 415 1.77 -4.59 29.80
C LEU A 415 2.17 -4.13 31.22
N PRO A 416 2.26 -2.83 31.57
CA PRO A 416 2.49 -2.43 32.97
C PRO A 416 1.47 -3.00 33.96
N SER A 417 0.19 -3.12 33.56
CA SER A 417 -0.86 -3.69 34.40
C SER A 417 -0.74 -5.22 34.57
N ILE A 418 -0.08 -5.89 33.63
CA ILE A 418 0.25 -7.32 33.66
C ILE A 418 1.50 -7.52 34.52
N LEU A 419 2.55 -6.71 34.33
CA LEU A 419 3.80 -6.78 35.09
C LEU A 419 3.57 -6.72 36.61
N GLY A 420 2.67 -5.83 37.07
CA GLY A 420 2.30 -5.75 38.49
C GLY A 420 1.72 -7.05 39.07
N ARG A 421 1.15 -7.92 38.23
CA ARG A 421 0.66 -9.27 38.62
C ARG A 421 1.75 -10.34 38.49
N LEU A 422 2.69 -10.21 37.56
CA LEU A 422 3.81 -11.14 37.40
C LEU A 422 4.83 -11.02 38.54
N ARG A 423 4.93 -9.86 39.20
CA ARG A 423 5.92 -9.54 40.25
C ARG A 423 7.38 -9.77 39.81
N THR A 424 7.64 -9.57 38.52
CA THR A 424 8.96 -9.59 37.88
C THR A 424 9.71 -8.29 38.18
N ASP A 425 11.03 -8.33 38.32
CA ASP A 425 11.86 -7.12 38.48
C ASP A 425 12.14 -6.53 37.09
N VAL A 426 11.41 -5.48 36.70
CA VAL A 426 11.45 -4.95 35.32
C VAL A 426 11.95 -3.51 35.31
N VAL A 427 13.01 -3.27 34.53
CA VAL A 427 13.46 -1.94 34.13
C VAL A 427 12.85 -1.63 32.77
N SER A 428 11.97 -0.62 32.71
CA SER A 428 11.24 -0.27 31.49
C SER A 428 11.94 0.85 30.71
N LEU A 429 12.12 0.66 29.40
CA LEU A 429 12.68 1.62 28.44
C LEU A 429 11.58 2.04 27.45
N ASN A 430 11.57 3.31 27.03
CA ASN A 430 10.64 3.85 26.03
C ASN A 430 9.14 3.51 26.30
N ALA A 431 8.77 3.47 27.58
CA ALA A 431 7.53 2.87 28.08
C ALA A 431 6.28 3.78 28.02
N TYR A 432 6.18 4.62 27.00
CA TYR A 432 5.04 5.49 26.76
C TYR A 432 4.75 5.56 25.26
N THR A 433 3.50 5.85 24.91
CA THR A 433 3.15 6.13 23.51
C THR A 433 3.39 7.59 23.18
N ASP A 434 4.05 7.86 22.06
CA ASP A 434 4.25 9.21 21.54
C ASP A 434 3.55 9.37 20.19
N GLU A 435 2.88 10.52 19.97
CA GLU A 435 2.17 10.80 18.71
C GLU A 435 3.11 11.29 17.60
N ASP A 436 4.26 11.85 17.98
CA ASP A 436 5.25 12.48 17.11
C ASP A 436 6.47 11.57 16.87
N ILE A 437 6.76 10.67 17.83
CA ILE A 437 7.81 9.64 17.74
C ILE A 437 7.23 8.30 17.28
N ALA A 438 6.30 8.30 16.32
CA ALA A 438 5.78 7.06 15.73
C ALA A 438 6.93 6.29 15.03
N MET A 439 7.65 5.50 15.84
CA MET A 439 8.88 4.74 15.62
C MET A 439 10.13 5.44 15.04
N VAL A 440 11.13 5.51 15.93
CA VAL A 440 12.56 5.17 15.73
C VAL A 440 13.12 5.42 14.33
N THR A 441 13.70 6.61 14.15
CA THR A 441 14.68 6.95 13.11
C THR A 441 15.99 6.15 13.24
N GLU A 442 16.19 5.41 14.34
CA GLU A 442 17.34 4.54 14.58
C GLU A 442 17.11 3.13 14.00
N GLU A 443 18.13 2.57 13.36
CA GLU A 443 18.07 1.19 12.86
C GLU A 443 17.82 0.20 14.02
N LEU A 444 17.04 -0.85 13.78
CA LEU A 444 16.74 -1.93 14.73
C LEU A 444 18.00 -2.40 15.51
N ASN A 445 19.12 -2.52 14.80
CA ASN A 445 20.40 -2.93 15.38
C ASN A 445 20.89 -1.97 16.48
N VAL A 446 20.74 -0.65 16.28
CA VAL A 446 21.13 0.36 17.28
C VAL A 446 20.29 0.23 18.56
N SER A 447 18.99 -0.05 18.40
CA SER A 447 18.10 -0.27 19.54
C SER A 447 18.48 -1.55 20.31
N LEU A 448 18.83 -2.62 19.59
CA LEU A 448 19.28 -3.87 20.18
C LEU A 448 20.64 -3.75 20.88
N ASP A 449 21.58 -2.98 20.32
CA ASP A 449 22.89 -2.67 20.94
C ASP A 449 22.72 -1.91 22.26
N ARG A 450 21.78 -0.96 22.29
CA ARG A 450 21.40 -0.24 23.52
C ARG A 450 20.79 -1.19 24.55
N LEU A 451 19.87 -2.05 24.12
CA LEU A 451 19.27 -3.07 25.00
C LEU A 451 20.33 -4.01 25.58
N SER A 452 21.25 -4.49 24.75
CA SER A 452 22.41 -5.32 25.15
C SER A 452 23.27 -4.63 26.22
N SER A 453 23.62 -3.37 25.98
CA SER A 453 24.38 -2.57 26.94
C SER A 453 23.66 -2.44 28.29
N MET A 454 22.33 -2.28 28.27
CA MET A 454 21.52 -2.19 29.49
C MET A 454 21.40 -3.52 30.22
N VAL A 455 21.25 -4.65 29.52
CA VAL A 455 21.25 -5.98 30.13
C VAL A 455 22.55 -6.20 30.90
N ASN A 456 23.69 -5.90 30.28
CA ASN A 456 25.01 -6.00 30.90
C ASN A 456 25.18 -5.05 32.10
N ALA A 457 24.77 -3.77 31.96
CA ALA A 457 24.90 -2.78 33.01
C ALA A 457 24.07 -3.11 34.26
N PHE A 458 22.85 -3.61 34.07
CA PHE A 458 21.94 -3.96 35.15
C PHE A 458 22.11 -5.41 35.64
N LYS A 459 22.92 -6.23 34.96
CA LYS A 459 23.04 -7.69 35.20
C LYS A 459 21.65 -8.33 35.22
N ALA A 460 20.87 -8.05 34.18
CA ALA A 460 19.54 -8.62 34.02
C ALA A 460 19.63 -10.06 33.50
N ASP A 461 18.62 -10.88 33.78
CA ASP A 461 18.55 -12.27 33.31
C ASP A 461 18.19 -12.32 31.81
N LEU A 462 17.56 -11.27 31.28
CA LEU A 462 17.30 -11.09 29.86
C LEU A 462 16.91 -9.64 29.52
N GLY A 463 17.12 -9.28 28.26
CA GLY A 463 16.54 -8.10 27.63
C GLY A 463 15.44 -8.50 26.67
N VAL A 464 14.38 -7.70 26.61
CA VAL A 464 13.28 -7.90 25.67
C VAL A 464 12.89 -6.57 25.04
N MET A 465 12.79 -6.54 23.71
CA MET A 465 12.20 -5.43 22.98
C MET A 465 10.92 -5.89 22.30
N ILE A 466 9.84 -5.13 22.49
CA ILE A 466 8.57 -5.32 21.78
C ILE A 466 8.48 -4.24 20.70
N ASP A 467 8.14 -4.63 19.46
CA ASP A 467 7.96 -3.66 18.39
C ASP A 467 6.73 -2.74 18.62
N SER A 468 6.65 -1.61 17.91
CA SER A 468 5.58 -0.64 18.17
C SER A 468 4.20 -1.18 17.81
N ALA A 469 4.17 -2.07 16.82
CA ALA A 469 3.02 -2.87 16.42
C ALA A 469 2.53 -3.82 17.52
N SER A 470 3.40 -4.17 18.47
CA SER A 470 3.13 -5.11 19.56
C SER A 470 2.80 -6.52 19.06
N GLU A 471 3.41 -6.91 17.94
CA GLU A 471 3.26 -8.22 17.30
C GLU A 471 4.58 -9.01 17.29
N LYS A 472 5.73 -8.32 17.36
CA LYS A 472 7.07 -8.95 17.36
C LYS A 472 7.81 -8.74 18.67
N ILE A 473 8.64 -9.72 19.01
CA ILE A 473 9.51 -9.69 20.19
C ILE A 473 10.96 -10.03 19.79
N TYR A 474 11.90 -9.25 20.32
CA TYR A 474 13.34 -9.47 20.18
C TYR A 474 13.93 -9.70 21.56
N VAL A 475 14.86 -10.66 21.66
CA VAL A 475 15.41 -11.12 22.94
C VAL A 475 16.92 -10.96 22.94
N VAL A 476 17.43 -10.47 24.06
CA VAL A 476 18.85 -10.42 24.40
C VAL A 476 19.06 -11.32 25.61
N ASP A 477 20.06 -12.19 25.55
CA ASP A 477 20.36 -13.10 26.66
C ASP A 477 21.08 -12.39 27.82
N GLU A 478 21.36 -13.13 28.90
CA GLU A 478 22.00 -12.61 30.11
C GLU A 478 23.44 -12.14 29.93
N ASN A 479 24.12 -12.50 28.82
CA ASN A 479 25.46 -12.03 28.48
C ASN A 479 25.42 -10.76 27.62
N GLY A 480 24.21 -10.30 27.25
CA GLY A 480 24.01 -9.19 26.34
C GLY A 480 24.08 -9.60 24.87
N ASP A 481 24.09 -10.88 24.53
CA ASP A 481 24.08 -11.32 23.14
C ASP A 481 22.66 -11.32 22.57
N VAL A 482 22.47 -10.76 21.39
CA VAL A 482 21.19 -10.76 20.70
C VAL A 482 20.88 -12.18 20.24
N VAL A 483 19.75 -12.74 20.68
CA VAL A 483 19.31 -14.08 20.25
C VAL A 483 18.63 -13.95 18.87
N PRO A 484 19.17 -14.59 17.81
CA PRO A 484 18.55 -14.50 16.50
C PRO A 484 17.11 -15.04 16.52
N PRO A 485 16.13 -14.38 15.87
CA PRO A 485 14.71 -14.81 15.92
C PRO A 485 14.49 -16.28 15.51
N ALA A 486 15.27 -16.79 14.55
CA ALA A 486 15.22 -18.20 14.14
C ALA A 486 15.67 -19.15 15.27
N ARG A 487 16.72 -18.80 16.02
CA ARG A 487 17.17 -19.56 17.20
C ARG A 487 16.14 -19.47 18.33
N MET A 488 15.57 -18.28 18.54
CA MET A 488 14.52 -18.08 19.55
C MET A 488 13.27 -18.91 19.23
N LEU A 489 12.88 -19.01 17.97
CA LEU A 489 11.78 -19.89 17.53
C LEU A 489 12.06 -21.35 17.89
N LEU A 490 13.24 -21.88 17.55
CA LEU A 490 13.62 -23.26 17.90
C LEU A 490 13.67 -23.49 19.42
N LEU A 491 14.14 -22.50 20.18
CA LEU A 491 14.10 -22.55 21.63
C LEU A 491 12.66 -22.69 22.14
N LEU A 492 11.74 -21.88 21.65
CA LEU A 492 10.33 -21.96 22.03
C LEU A 492 9.70 -23.29 21.64
N ILE A 493 10.02 -23.85 20.46
CA ILE A 493 9.58 -25.19 20.05
C ILE A 493 10.03 -26.24 21.06
N LYS A 494 11.33 -26.23 21.43
CA LYS A 494 11.90 -27.14 22.43
C LYS A 494 11.23 -26.99 23.79
N LEU A 495 11.09 -25.75 24.29
CA LEU A 495 10.50 -25.48 25.60
C LEU A 495 9.01 -25.83 25.68
N MET A 496 8.26 -25.60 24.59
CA MET A 496 6.86 -25.98 24.49
C MET A 496 6.68 -27.51 24.46
N GLY A 497 7.50 -28.22 23.68
CA GLY A 497 7.48 -29.69 23.63
C GLY A 497 7.79 -30.33 24.99
N GLN A 498 8.77 -29.78 25.73
CA GLN A 498 9.16 -30.26 27.05
C GLN A 498 8.06 -30.18 28.13
N ARG A 499 6.92 -29.52 27.87
CA ARG A 499 5.76 -29.56 28.79
C ARG A 499 4.99 -30.88 28.76
N GLY A 500 5.33 -31.81 27.85
CA GLY A 500 4.88 -33.21 27.91
C GLY A 500 3.39 -33.40 27.61
N ARG A 501 2.81 -32.59 26.71
CA ARG A 501 1.39 -32.69 26.32
C ARG A 501 1.17 -33.13 24.86
N GLY A 502 2.24 -33.31 24.10
CA GLY A 502 2.18 -33.43 22.65
C GLY A 502 1.47 -32.23 21.99
N GLY A 503 1.16 -32.35 20.71
CA GLY A 503 0.36 -31.36 19.98
C GLY A 503 1.03 -30.86 18.71
N LYS A 504 0.38 -29.91 18.04
CA LYS A 504 0.79 -29.38 16.74
C LYS A 504 1.49 -28.03 16.91
N ILE A 505 2.66 -27.91 16.28
CA ILE A 505 3.45 -26.70 16.21
C ILE A 505 3.42 -26.18 14.78
N ILE A 506 2.96 -24.95 14.58
CA ILE A 506 2.71 -24.38 13.26
C ILE A 506 3.89 -23.46 12.89
N VAL A 507 4.53 -23.74 11.77
CA VAL A 507 5.63 -22.91 11.24
C VAL A 507 5.55 -22.79 9.72
N PRO A 508 6.01 -21.69 9.11
CA PRO A 508 6.03 -21.57 7.66
C PRO A 508 7.08 -22.49 7.00
N LEU A 509 6.95 -22.71 5.70
CA LEU A 509 7.89 -23.50 4.89
C LEU A 509 9.34 -23.00 4.93
N THR A 510 9.55 -21.72 5.29
CA THR A 510 10.85 -21.06 5.39
C THR A 510 11.66 -21.48 6.61
N VAL A 511 11.02 -22.05 7.65
CA VAL A 511 11.72 -22.47 8.88
C VAL A 511 12.55 -23.73 8.62
N THR A 512 13.70 -23.84 9.28
CA THR A 512 14.60 -25.00 9.16
C THR A 512 13.92 -26.34 9.46
N SER A 513 14.43 -27.40 8.83
CA SER A 513 14.11 -28.81 9.09
C SER A 513 14.50 -29.32 10.48
N ARG A 514 15.34 -28.57 11.22
CA ARG A 514 15.66 -28.90 12.62
C ARG A 514 14.44 -28.77 13.54
N ALA A 515 13.38 -28.08 13.09
CA ALA A 515 12.16 -27.91 13.87
C ALA A 515 11.44 -29.26 14.08
N GLU A 516 11.41 -30.10 13.04
CA GLU A 516 10.87 -31.47 13.08
C GLU A 516 11.65 -32.32 14.08
N GLU A 517 12.98 -32.32 14.00
CA GLU A 517 13.84 -33.10 14.90
C GLU A 517 13.61 -32.73 16.38
N LEU A 518 13.42 -31.44 16.67
CA LEU A 518 13.08 -30.97 18.01
C LEU A 518 11.68 -31.39 18.45
N ALA A 519 10.68 -31.23 17.57
CA ALA A 519 9.29 -31.54 17.89
C ALA A 519 9.06 -33.05 18.11
N GLU A 520 9.63 -33.90 17.25
CA GLU A 520 9.53 -35.36 17.35
C GLU A 520 10.08 -35.89 18.68
N SER A 521 11.14 -35.27 19.21
CA SER A 521 11.72 -35.65 20.50
C SER A 521 10.77 -35.45 21.70
N TYR A 522 9.66 -34.74 21.50
CA TYR A 522 8.67 -34.41 22.52
C TYR A 522 7.23 -34.76 22.11
N ASP A 523 7.04 -35.71 21.20
CA ASP A 523 5.71 -36.15 20.72
C ASP A 523 4.86 -34.99 20.15
N CYS A 524 5.54 -34.00 19.55
CA CYS A 524 4.91 -32.86 18.89
C CYS A 524 5.06 -33.00 17.37
N GLU A 525 4.03 -32.61 16.64
CA GLU A 525 3.98 -32.63 15.18
C GLU A 525 4.22 -31.22 14.63
N ILE A 526 5.08 -31.08 13.62
CA ILE A 526 5.25 -29.83 12.87
C ILE A 526 4.23 -29.77 11.74
N VAL A 527 3.43 -28.70 11.71
CA VAL A 527 2.51 -28.39 10.61
C VAL A 527 3.09 -27.24 9.80
N ARG A 528 3.42 -27.52 8.53
CA ARG A 528 3.96 -26.53 7.59
C ARG A 528 2.86 -25.69 6.95
N THR A 529 3.10 -24.40 6.80
CA THR A 529 2.15 -23.43 6.25
C THR A 529 2.80 -22.52 5.21
N LYS A 530 1.96 -21.77 4.48
CA LYS A 530 2.41 -20.65 3.66
C LYS A 530 3.10 -19.59 4.51
N ALA A 531 3.96 -18.78 3.89
CA ALA A 531 4.72 -17.74 4.59
C ALA A 531 3.88 -16.50 4.96
N SER A 532 2.62 -16.42 4.55
CA SER A 532 1.73 -15.31 4.89
C SER A 532 1.22 -15.39 6.34
N SER A 533 1.12 -14.23 6.99
CA SER A 533 0.62 -14.12 8.37
C SER A 533 -0.78 -14.74 8.53
N SER A 534 -1.69 -14.47 7.58
CA SER A 534 -3.04 -15.05 7.56
C SER A 534 -3.05 -16.58 7.55
N ALA A 535 -2.13 -17.23 6.83
CA ALA A 535 -2.07 -18.70 6.75
C ALA A 535 -1.54 -19.32 8.05
N ILE A 536 -0.56 -18.68 8.70
CA ILE A 536 -0.03 -19.13 10.00
C ILE A 536 -1.12 -18.99 11.07
N MET A 537 -1.84 -17.86 11.09
CA MET A 537 -2.97 -17.63 12.00
C MET A 537 -4.12 -18.62 11.75
N GLU A 538 -4.44 -18.90 10.48
CA GLU A 538 -5.49 -19.86 10.11
C GLU A 538 -5.15 -21.28 10.59
N ALA A 539 -3.94 -21.75 10.30
CA ALA A 539 -3.47 -23.06 10.75
C ALA A 539 -3.40 -23.16 12.28
N SER A 540 -3.17 -22.06 12.98
CA SER A 540 -3.16 -21.98 14.45
C SER A 540 -4.52 -22.28 15.08
N MET A 541 -5.61 -22.22 14.31
CA MET A 541 -6.95 -22.60 14.79
C MET A 541 -7.22 -24.11 14.72
N THR A 542 -6.30 -24.89 14.14
CA THR A 542 -6.46 -26.35 14.01
C THR A 542 -6.48 -27.02 15.38
N GLU A 543 -7.32 -28.04 15.53
CA GLU A 543 -7.37 -28.84 16.76
C GLU A 543 -5.99 -29.44 17.10
N GLY A 544 -5.58 -29.25 18.35
CA GLY A 544 -4.28 -29.68 18.88
C GLY A 544 -3.14 -28.67 18.69
N ALA A 545 -3.38 -27.51 18.08
CA ALA A 545 -2.39 -26.44 17.96
C ALA A 545 -1.96 -25.90 19.34
N ILE A 546 -0.66 -25.98 19.65
CA ILE A 546 -0.11 -25.52 20.94
C ILE A 546 0.78 -24.27 20.82
N PHE A 547 1.37 -24.04 19.65
CA PHE A 547 2.30 -22.94 19.40
C PHE A 547 2.41 -22.69 17.88
N ALA A 548 2.57 -21.42 17.49
CA ALA A 548 3.03 -21.07 16.15
C ALA A 548 4.05 -19.94 16.18
N GLY A 549 4.86 -19.83 15.15
CA GLY A 549 5.76 -18.69 15.00
C GLY A 549 6.45 -18.60 13.66
N ASP A 550 7.03 -17.44 13.40
CA ASP A 550 7.79 -17.14 12.18
C ASP A 550 9.27 -16.84 12.47
N LEU A 551 10.03 -16.53 11.41
CA LEU A 551 11.44 -16.19 11.49
C LEU A 551 11.71 -14.72 11.86
N TYR A 552 10.66 -13.96 12.20
CA TYR A 552 10.71 -12.51 12.41
C TYR A 552 10.39 -12.09 13.85
N GLY A 553 10.25 -13.06 14.75
CA GLY A 553 9.93 -12.82 16.16
C GLY A 553 8.44 -12.68 16.45
N SER A 554 7.57 -13.11 15.52
CA SER A 554 6.12 -13.14 15.71
C SER A 554 5.71 -14.53 16.22
N TYR A 555 5.01 -14.57 17.35
CA TYR A 555 4.63 -15.82 18.02
C TYR A 555 3.13 -15.85 18.33
N ILE A 556 2.52 -17.03 18.21
CA ILE A 556 1.10 -17.30 18.47
C ILE A 556 0.98 -18.37 19.55
N PHE A 557 0.09 -18.13 20.51
CA PHE A 557 -0.30 -19.10 21.53
C PHE A 557 -1.79 -19.40 21.40
N PRO A 558 -2.18 -20.40 20.58
CA PRO A 558 -3.57 -20.63 20.14
C PRO A 558 -4.59 -20.78 21.26
N LYS A 559 -4.17 -21.31 22.42
CA LYS A 559 -5.03 -21.43 23.61
C LYS A 559 -5.56 -20.07 24.11
N PHE A 560 -4.85 -18.99 23.82
CA PHE A 560 -5.23 -17.63 24.19
C PHE A 560 -5.81 -16.86 23.01
N LEU A 561 -5.06 -16.80 21.91
CA LEU A 561 -5.41 -16.06 20.71
C LEU A 561 -4.70 -16.72 19.52
N PRO A 562 -5.40 -17.09 18.42
CA PRO A 562 -4.78 -17.64 17.22
C PRO A 562 -4.17 -16.55 16.33
N ALA A 563 -3.55 -15.52 16.93
CA ALA A 563 -2.91 -14.42 16.23
C ALA A 563 -1.64 -13.96 16.95
N TYR A 564 -0.82 -13.15 16.27
CA TYR A 564 0.40 -12.62 16.85
C TYR A 564 0.11 -11.70 18.03
N ASP A 565 0.87 -11.91 19.11
CA ASP A 565 0.73 -11.15 20.33
C ASP A 565 2.05 -11.15 21.12
N ALA A 566 2.80 -10.04 21.01
CA ALA A 566 4.09 -9.90 21.69
C ALA A 566 3.95 -9.83 23.22
N VAL A 567 2.81 -9.35 23.74
CA VAL A 567 2.55 -9.25 25.19
C VAL A 567 2.32 -10.64 25.77
N MET A 568 1.55 -11.48 25.08
CA MET A 568 1.41 -12.90 25.44
C MET A 568 2.73 -13.64 25.29
N ALA A 569 3.47 -13.41 24.20
CA ALA A 569 4.77 -14.03 23.97
C ALA A 569 5.77 -13.71 25.09
N PHE A 570 5.87 -12.44 25.49
CA PHE A 570 6.66 -12.01 26.63
C PHE A 570 6.34 -12.82 27.90
N CYS A 571 5.07 -12.87 28.28
CA CYS A 571 4.64 -13.59 29.49
C CYS A 571 4.93 -15.09 29.40
N LYS A 572 4.79 -15.67 28.21
CA LYS A 572 5.03 -17.09 27.97
C LYS A 572 6.51 -17.44 27.96
N ILE A 573 7.37 -16.56 27.44
CA ILE A 573 8.83 -16.69 27.54
C ILE A 573 9.24 -16.70 29.01
N LEU A 574 8.75 -15.75 29.81
CA LEU A 574 9.04 -15.73 31.25
C LEU A 574 8.57 -17.00 31.96
N GLU A 575 7.38 -17.51 31.65
CA GLU A 575 6.89 -18.79 32.20
C GLU A 575 7.83 -19.95 31.85
N LEU A 576 8.20 -20.08 30.57
CA LEU A 576 9.01 -21.20 30.08
C LEU A 576 10.44 -21.16 30.64
N LEU A 577 11.05 -19.99 30.70
CA LEU A 577 12.38 -19.81 31.30
C LEU A 577 12.34 -20.07 32.80
N SER A 578 11.31 -19.57 33.50
CA SER A 578 11.15 -19.80 34.95
C SER A 578 10.95 -21.28 35.29
N LEU A 579 10.29 -22.05 34.42
CA LEU A 579 10.14 -23.50 34.57
C LEU A 579 11.46 -24.27 34.34
N LYS A 580 12.33 -23.76 33.47
CA LYS A 580 13.63 -24.41 33.20
C LYS A 580 14.67 -24.07 34.26
N GLY A 581 14.70 -22.81 34.70
CA GLY A 581 15.70 -22.33 35.66
C GLY A 581 17.12 -22.30 35.09
N GLU A 582 17.28 -22.21 33.77
CA GLU A 582 18.57 -22.13 33.10
C GLU A 582 18.71 -20.80 32.33
N PRO A 583 19.93 -20.26 32.19
CA PRO A 583 20.19 -19.05 31.41
C PRO A 583 19.89 -19.25 29.91
N ILE A 584 19.50 -18.17 29.21
CA ILE A 584 19.09 -18.24 27.81
C ILE A 584 20.26 -18.66 26.92
N SER A 585 21.47 -18.15 27.17
CA SER A 585 22.65 -18.50 26.37
C SER A 585 22.90 -20.01 26.36
N HIS A 586 22.77 -20.67 27.53
CA HIS A 586 22.95 -22.11 27.66
C HIS A 586 21.86 -22.88 26.88
N LEU A 587 20.61 -22.45 27.02
CA LEU A 587 19.50 -23.07 26.31
C LEU A 587 19.63 -22.93 24.80
N VAL A 588 20.08 -21.78 24.30
CA VAL A 588 20.31 -21.52 22.86
C VAL A 588 21.50 -22.33 22.35
N HIS A 589 22.60 -22.42 23.10
CA HIS A 589 23.76 -23.24 22.73
C HIS A 589 23.44 -24.74 22.64
N SER A 590 22.45 -25.21 23.39
CA SER A 590 21.99 -26.61 23.35
C SER A 590 21.11 -26.95 22.13
N LEU A 591 20.82 -25.99 21.25
CA LEU A 591 20.00 -26.19 20.06
C LEU A 591 20.83 -26.75 18.90
N PRO A 592 20.21 -27.58 18.03
CA PRO A 592 20.87 -28.04 16.82
C PRO A 592 21.30 -26.87 15.94
N GLU A 593 22.48 -26.99 15.33
CA GLU A 593 22.96 -26.03 14.33
C GLU A 593 22.23 -26.23 13.00
N PHE A 594 22.03 -25.13 12.28
CA PHE A 594 21.44 -25.10 10.94
C PHE A 594 22.02 -23.94 10.15
N ASN A 595 22.11 -24.11 8.83
CA ASN A 595 22.54 -23.06 7.90
C ASN A 595 21.40 -22.81 6.92
N VAL A 596 20.68 -21.72 7.12
CA VAL A 596 19.64 -21.25 6.20
C VAL A 596 20.05 -19.89 5.66
N ASP A 597 20.23 -19.80 4.34
CA ASP A 597 20.51 -18.54 3.65
C ASP A 597 19.34 -18.12 2.74
N LYS A 598 19.30 -16.83 2.42
CA LYS A 598 18.30 -16.22 1.54
C LYS A 598 18.97 -15.44 0.40
N GLU A 599 18.40 -15.54 -0.80
CA GLU A 599 18.72 -14.66 -1.94
C GLU A 599 17.42 -14.12 -2.57
N THR A 600 17.46 -12.94 -3.17
CA THR A 600 16.34 -12.36 -3.93
C THR A 600 16.73 -12.24 -5.39
N VAL A 601 15.85 -12.67 -6.30
CA VAL A 601 16.10 -12.68 -7.75
C VAL A 601 14.96 -11.94 -8.46
N SER A 602 15.28 -10.91 -9.24
CA SER A 602 14.28 -10.15 -10.00
C SER A 602 13.63 -10.99 -11.10
N CYS A 603 12.31 -10.87 -11.25
CA CYS A 603 11.52 -11.51 -12.29
C CYS A 603 10.28 -10.67 -12.62
N SER A 604 10.02 -10.39 -13.90
CA SER A 604 8.81 -9.66 -14.27
C SER A 604 7.53 -10.43 -13.90
N TRP A 605 6.45 -9.70 -13.62
CA TRP A 605 5.16 -10.28 -13.23
C TRP A 605 4.61 -11.28 -14.26
N GLU A 606 4.81 -11.06 -15.56
CA GLU A 606 4.32 -11.99 -16.58
C GLU A 606 5.09 -13.31 -16.60
N MET A 607 6.35 -13.26 -16.19
CA MET A 607 7.25 -14.42 -16.20
C MET A 607 7.13 -15.26 -14.93
N MET A 608 6.63 -14.71 -13.82
CA MET A 608 6.51 -15.45 -12.55
C MET A 608 5.80 -16.80 -12.71
N GLY A 609 4.62 -16.81 -13.35
CA GLY A 609 3.87 -18.05 -13.56
C GLY A 609 4.58 -19.04 -14.50
N VAL A 610 5.36 -18.54 -15.45
CA VAL A 610 6.15 -19.37 -16.39
C VAL A 610 7.35 -19.98 -15.68
N VAL A 611 8.09 -19.18 -14.90
CA VAL A 611 9.24 -19.63 -14.09
C VAL A 611 8.81 -20.73 -13.13
N MET A 612 7.74 -20.49 -12.37
CA MET A 612 7.21 -21.48 -11.42
C MET A 612 6.83 -22.80 -12.08
N ARG A 613 6.16 -22.74 -13.24
CA ARG A 613 5.77 -23.93 -13.99
C ARG A 613 6.97 -24.69 -14.54
N LYS A 614 7.90 -24.00 -15.18
CA LYS A 614 9.11 -24.62 -15.76
C LYS A 614 9.96 -25.30 -14.69
N ILE A 615 10.16 -24.65 -13.54
CA ILE A 615 10.93 -25.25 -12.44
C ILE A 615 10.22 -26.49 -11.89
N ALA A 616 8.90 -26.43 -11.68
CA ALA A 616 8.14 -27.60 -11.22
C ALA A 616 8.18 -28.76 -12.25
N GLU A 617 8.10 -28.46 -13.55
CA GLU A 617 8.22 -29.43 -14.64
C GLU A 617 9.63 -30.05 -14.69
N GLU A 618 10.68 -29.24 -14.58
CA GLU A 618 12.08 -29.70 -14.58
C GLU A 618 12.37 -30.63 -13.39
N CYS A 619 11.94 -30.25 -12.19
CA CYS A 619 12.05 -31.13 -11.01
C CYS A 619 11.30 -32.45 -11.21
N LYS A 620 10.12 -32.41 -11.83
CA LYS A 620 9.34 -33.62 -12.16
C LYS A 620 10.07 -34.49 -13.18
N HIS A 621 10.70 -33.91 -14.20
CA HIS A 621 11.50 -34.63 -15.19
C HIS A 621 12.72 -35.33 -14.56
N HIS A 622 13.33 -34.71 -13.56
CA HIS A 622 14.45 -35.28 -12.81
C HIS A 622 14.04 -36.15 -11.62
N ASN A 623 12.73 -36.41 -11.45
CA ASN A 623 12.17 -37.18 -10.35
C ASN A 623 12.63 -36.67 -8.96
N GLN A 624 12.81 -35.36 -8.84
CA GLN A 624 13.16 -34.69 -7.59
C GLN A 624 11.90 -34.49 -6.73
N PRO A 625 11.96 -34.75 -5.41
CA PRO A 625 10.83 -34.50 -4.53
C PRO A 625 10.59 -33.00 -4.40
N VAL A 626 9.34 -32.58 -4.56
CA VAL A 626 8.93 -31.18 -4.41
C VAL A 626 7.65 -31.05 -3.58
N GLU A 627 7.53 -29.93 -2.89
CA GLU A 627 6.35 -29.52 -2.14
C GLU A 627 5.86 -28.16 -2.67
N LEU A 628 4.56 -28.08 -2.96
CA LEU A 628 3.94 -26.96 -3.69
C LEU A 628 2.90 -26.21 -2.84
N ILE A 629 3.07 -26.18 -1.51
CA ILE A 629 2.16 -25.47 -0.60
C ILE A 629 2.21 -23.95 -0.83
N ASP A 630 3.42 -23.40 -0.93
CA ASP A 630 3.68 -21.99 -1.16
C ASP A 630 4.98 -21.85 -1.95
N GLY A 631 4.89 -21.53 -3.23
CA GLY A 631 6.04 -21.59 -4.13
C GLY A 631 6.43 -23.01 -4.55
N VAL A 632 7.70 -23.23 -4.89
CA VAL A 632 8.28 -24.55 -5.16
C VAL A 632 9.37 -24.83 -4.14
N LYS A 633 9.12 -25.76 -3.21
CA LYS A 633 10.13 -26.28 -2.29
C LYS A 633 10.70 -27.58 -2.84
N ILE A 634 11.99 -27.58 -3.13
CA ILE A 634 12.72 -28.68 -3.76
C ILE A 634 13.59 -29.34 -2.69
N PHE A 635 13.48 -30.65 -2.54
CA PHE A 635 14.32 -31.42 -1.63
C PHE A 635 15.58 -31.91 -2.35
N GLU A 636 16.73 -31.45 -1.87
CA GLU A 636 18.05 -31.90 -2.33
C GLU A 636 18.59 -32.97 -1.37
N LYS A 637 19.73 -33.58 -1.72
CA LYS A 637 20.25 -34.74 -0.95
C LYS A 637 20.60 -34.41 0.50
N ASP A 638 21.02 -33.18 0.77
CA ASP A 638 21.55 -32.70 2.04
C ASP A 638 20.78 -31.49 2.59
N GLY A 639 19.59 -31.19 2.04
CA GLY A 639 18.87 -29.97 2.36
C GLY A 639 17.65 -29.70 1.48
N TRP A 640 17.26 -28.44 1.38
CA TRP A 640 16.14 -28.01 0.53
C TRP A 640 16.35 -26.59 -0.01
N VAL A 641 15.64 -26.28 -1.10
CA VAL A 641 15.57 -24.93 -1.68
C VAL A 641 14.11 -24.57 -1.89
N LEU A 642 13.67 -23.44 -1.35
CA LEU A 642 12.34 -22.89 -1.54
C LEU A 642 12.43 -21.67 -2.46
N ILE A 643 11.69 -21.71 -3.57
CA ILE A 643 11.52 -20.59 -4.50
C ILE A 643 10.12 -20.03 -4.28
N LEU A 644 10.05 -18.83 -3.69
CA LEU A 644 8.81 -18.18 -3.30
C LEU A 644 8.61 -16.88 -4.09
N PRO A 645 7.53 -16.74 -4.90
CA PRO A 645 7.21 -15.47 -5.55
C PRO A 645 6.79 -14.44 -4.51
N ASP A 646 7.26 -13.20 -4.65
CA ASP A 646 6.75 -12.09 -3.83
C ASP A 646 5.37 -11.62 -4.35
N ALA A 647 4.52 -11.18 -3.42
CA ALA A 647 3.15 -10.77 -3.73
C ALA A 647 3.03 -9.27 -4.09
N GLU A 648 4.02 -8.46 -3.73
CA GLU A 648 4.04 -6.99 -3.93
C GLU A 648 5.15 -6.55 -4.89
N GLU A 649 6.23 -7.30 -4.99
CA GLU A 649 7.40 -6.96 -5.80
C GLU A 649 7.67 -7.97 -6.92
N PRO A 650 8.21 -7.54 -8.08
CA PRO A 650 8.57 -8.41 -9.20
C PRO A 650 9.87 -9.18 -8.90
N VAL A 651 9.87 -9.99 -7.84
CA VAL A 651 11.02 -10.77 -7.37
C VAL A 651 10.61 -12.15 -6.87
N PHE A 652 11.56 -13.08 -6.89
CA PHE A 652 11.51 -14.34 -6.16
C PHE A 652 12.42 -14.27 -4.94
N HIS A 653 11.93 -14.73 -3.79
CA HIS A 653 12.75 -15.02 -2.63
C HIS A 653 13.13 -16.49 -2.61
N LEU A 654 14.43 -16.76 -2.65
CA LEU A 654 15.01 -18.08 -2.52
C LEU A 654 15.46 -18.27 -1.08
N PHE A 655 15.04 -19.36 -0.46
CA PHE A 655 15.56 -19.81 0.83
C PHE A 655 16.23 -21.16 0.61
N CYS A 656 17.40 -21.37 1.20
CA CYS A 656 18.08 -22.67 1.10
C CYS A 656 18.57 -23.09 2.47
N GLU A 657 18.35 -24.36 2.82
CA GLU A 657 18.98 -25.02 3.94
C GLU A 657 19.92 -26.12 3.44
N SER A 658 21.12 -26.23 4.00
CA SER A 658 22.00 -27.38 3.87
C SER A 658 22.84 -27.56 5.15
N ARG A 659 23.45 -28.75 5.30
CA ARG A 659 24.40 -29.05 6.38
C ARG A 659 25.70 -28.23 6.29
N ASP A 660 26.13 -27.87 5.09
CA ASP A 660 27.35 -27.07 4.85
C ASP A 660 26.98 -25.74 4.18
N SER A 661 27.48 -24.63 4.72
CA SER A 661 27.26 -23.29 4.16
C SER A 661 27.74 -23.17 2.71
N LYS A 662 28.77 -23.92 2.32
CA LYS A 662 29.22 -23.98 0.91
C LYS A 662 28.16 -24.56 -0.01
N ASN A 663 27.48 -25.63 0.43
CA ASN A 663 26.40 -26.25 -0.34
C ASN A 663 25.17 -25.35 -0.37
N THR A 664 24.83 -24.68 0.73
CA THR A 664 23.75 -23.69 0.78
C THR A 664 23.95 -22.62 -0.31
N ARG A 665 25.16 -22.04 -0.40
CA ARG A 665 25.48 -21.04 -1.42
C ARG A 665 25.44 -21.61 -2.84
N PHE A 666 26.00 -22.80 -3.04
CA PHE A 666 25.97 -23.48 -4.35
C PHE A 666 24.53 -23.68 -4.86
N TYR A 667 23.62 -24.14 -4.01
CA TYR A 667 22.23 -24.36 -4.39
C TYR A 667 21.50 -23.04 -4.68
N LEU A 668 21.70 -22.00 -3.87
CA LEU A 668 21.15 -20.67 -4.16
C LEU A 668 21.61 -20.16 -5.52
N ASP A 669 22.91 -20.20 -5.80
CA ASP A 669 23.48 -19.73 -7.07
C ASP A 669 22.96 -20.55 -8.28
N LYS A 670 22.84 -21.87 -8.13
CA LYS A 670 22.27 -22.77 -9.14
C LYS A 670 20.84 -22.36 -9.50
N TYR A 671 19.95 -22.25 -8.52
CA TYR A 671 18.53 -21.94 -8.76
C TYR A 671 18.30 -20.48 -9.15
N ALA A 672 19.10 -19.54 -8.62
CA ALA A 672 19.07 -18.16 -9.06
C ALA A 672 19.47 -18.03 -10.54
N SER A 673 20.49 -18.77 -10.98
CA SER A 673 20.91 -18.82 -12.38
C SER A 673 19.85 -19.45 -13.28
N LEU A 674 19.17 -20.50 -12.82
CA LEU A 674 18.05 -21.11 -13.53
C LEU A 674 16.87 -20.14 -13.72
N ILE A 675 16.52 -19.38 -12.67
CA ILE A 675 15.47 -18.35 -12.79
C ILE A 675 15.91 -17.29 -13.81
N ARG A 676 17.16 -16.80 -13.72
CA ARG A 676 17.71 -15.82 -14.66
C ARG A 676 17.72 -16.34 -16.10
N SER A 677 17.99 -17.62 -16.35
CA SER A 677 17.99 -18.21 -17.69
C SER A 677 16.60 -18.45 -18.26
N ILE A 678 15.57 -18.58 -17.42
CA ILE A 678 14.17 -18.67 -17.87
C ILE A 678 13.62 -17.28 -18.20
N VAL A 679 14.09 -16.24 -17.50
CA VAL A 679 13.67 -14.84 -17.66
C VAL A 679 14.36 -14.17 -18.85
N ALA A 680 15.61 -14.55 -19.15
CA ALA A 680 16.34 -14.15 -20.35
C ALA A 680 15.73 -14.76 -21.62
#